data_AF-A0A929H306-F1
#
_entry.id   AF-A0A929H306-F1
#
_cell.length_a   1.000
_cell.length_b   1.000
_cell.length_c   1.000
_cell.angle_alpha   90.00
_cell.angle_beta   90.00
_cell.angle_gamma   90.00
#
_symmetry.space_group_name_H-M   'P 1'
#
loop_
_entity.id
_entity.type
_entity.pdbx_description
1 polymer ?
#
loop_
_entity_poly.entity_id
_entity_poly.type
_entity_poly.pdbx_seq_one_letter_code
_entity_poly.pdbx_strand_id
1 'polypeptide(L)'
;IAKEATATQHPYGALVVSSLLDETDILHARPKLYVLPNHPHMETFREEYAGLFGMLEDRPKDPKENVPGFMGADDVTRSVGLFRKLYKDNDNRVDAFEFGKARAFDIFIGDWGRHEDNWKWAGYEKGNERIYYPIPRDRDHAFSRWNGILPYLADREWAMPNIENFDYNFHDVKSLTWPARHLDRLLLTPLDRSDWRKITQYIQRKMTDDVIDKAIASFPPEVQHISGKEISDKLKSRREQLPNAIDEYYLLLARYVDIVGSNKKEYVEINRLKSGEVRVRMYKKKGETIQPTDEPIFDRQFIRDETREIRIYGLDGTDIFNVTGEADKSILVRIIGGPGHDEIIDNSIVKGLKKHTLVYDNTATKLNLGSESKNLTSNEPEINNYDRKSFEHNTYFPMPLIYYSSDDGFVASFGTNWTKYGYRKEGYKSKHDFKIRAGTVGNIQFGLSNRWHHILGKWDIGFKTKYGHYFPYYNFFGVGNDTKKDDILYPNDYYKVRIKGLMAEFFTEFEIFKKGYLGVKSLFENFDSDNESGIILENVENGIPGNERIILGGINTRFYLDLRDREVFATRGLQFLIENTSYTTINGESGNFGLTESYLKYYGTAKILLPTTLVLKIGGSKNHGTNIPFYKYTYLGQFNNLRGYRRNRFTGDASAYLNSELRFHFGDIKNAILPFELGLIAFQDWGKVWFDGNDQGGWHKGYGGGFYIAPIARDYTFSFSIETSEEENLLFRFGLGFDMDR
;
A
#
# COMPACT_ATOMS: atom_id res chain seq x y z
N ILE A 1 10.49 -20.89 16.92
CA ILE A 1 10.31 -19.91 15.83
C ILE A 1 8.84 -19.75 15.45
N ALA A 2 8.05 -20.83 15.35
CA ALA A 2 6.58 -20.78 15.40
C ALA A 2 6.09 -21.99 16.21
N LYS A 3 5.35 -21.78 17.31
CA LYS A 3 4.75 -22.89 18.08
C LYS A 3 3.30 -23.15 17.68
N GLU A 4 2.57 -22.16 17.16
CA GLU A 4 1.14 -22.29 16.81
C GLU A 4 0.76 -21.26 15.71
N ALA A 5 1.13 -21.50 14.46
CA ALA A 5 0.89 -20.54 13.37
C ALA A 5 -0.51 -20.62 12.73
N THR A 6 -1.45 -21.38 13.30
CA THR A 6 -2.64 -21.84 12.53
C THR A 6 -3.99 -21.72 13.24
N ALA A 7 -4.08 -21.25 14.49
CA ALA A 7 -5.37 -21.03 15.16
C ALA A 7 -5.75 -19.53 15.16
N THR A 8 -6.10 -19.01 13.98
CA THR A 8 -6.69 -17.65 13.86
C THR A 8 -8.14 -17.59 14.31
N GLN A 9 -8.75 -18.73 14.63
CA GLN A 9 -10.12 -18.84 15.09
C GLN A 9 -10.16 -19.63 16.40
N HIS A 10 -10.79 -19.07 17.43
CA HIS A 10 -11.04 -19.80 18.67
C HIS A 10 -12.29 -20.68 18.50
N PRO A 11 -12.21 -22.02 18.62
CA PRO A 11 -13.30 -22.93 18.26
C PRO A 11 -14.60 -22.73 19.05
N TYR A 12 -14.49 -22.12 20.25
CA TYR A 12 -15.62 -21.81 21.12
C TYR A 12 -15.83 -20.30 21.34
N GLY A 13 -15.11 -19.44 20.60
CA GLY A 13 -15.11 -17.99 20.84
C GLY A 13 -16.51 -17.37 20.76
N ALA A 14 -17.34 -17.86 19.83
CA ALA A 14 -18.72 -17.41 19.65
C ALA A 14 -19.62 -17.64 20.88
N LEU A 15 -19.36 -18.66 21.70
CA LEU A 15 -20.13 -18.93 22.93
C LEU A 15 -19.90 -17.84 23.98
N VAL A 16 -18.62 -17.51 24.22
CA VAL A 16 -18.23 -16.43 25.15
C VAL A 16 -18.73 -15.08 24.63
N VAL A 17 -18.55 -14.82 23.33
CA VAL A 17 -19.04 -13.59 22.70
C VAL A 17 -20.55 -13.44 22.86
N SER A 18 -21.32 -14.51 22.64
CA SER A 18 -22.77 -14.50 22.86
C SER A 18 -23.12 -14.18 24.31
N SER A 19 -22.44 -14.82 25.27
CA SER A 19 -22.70 -14.56 26.69
C SER A 19 -22.37 -13.13 27.11
N LEU A 20 -21.36 -12.49 26.51
CA LEU A 20 -21.06 -11.08 26.73
C LEU A 20 -22.13 -10.17 26.09
N LEU A 21 -22.56 -10.49 24.87
CA LEU A 21 -23.59 -9.71 24.16
C LEU A 21 -24.95 -9.76 24.85
N ASP A 22 -25.29 -10.84 25.56
CA ASP A 22 -26.51 -10.96 26.36
C ASP A 22 -26.62 -9.91 27.48
N GLU A 23 -25.50 -9.33 27.92
CA GLU A 23 -25.49 -8.25 28.92
C GLU A 23 -25.63 -6.84 28.27
N THR A 24 -25.71 -6.80 26.95
CA THR A 24 -25.89 -5.60 26.11
C THR A 24 -27.27 -5.59 25.43
N ASP A 25 -27.59 -4.47 24.81
CA ASP A 25 -28.76 -4.28 23.94
C ASP A 25 -28.45 -4.50 22.44
N ILE A 26 -27.24 -4.95 22.11
CA ILE A 26 -26.85 -5.26 20.74
C ILE A 26 -27.60 -6.52 20.29
N LEU A 27 -28.37 -6.41 19.20
CA LEU A 27 -29.13 -7.54 18.65
C LEU A 27 -28.17 -8.64 18.16
N HIS A 28 -28.30 -9.86 18.64
CA HIS A 28 -27.41 -10.96 18.25
C HIS A 28 -28.10 -12.31 18.29
N ALA A 29 -27.57 -13.28 17.54
CA ALA A 29 -27.96 -14.68 17.62
C ALA A 29 -27.23 -15.36 18.78
N ARG A 30 -27.83 -16.41 19.35
CA ARG A 30 -27.31 -17.14 20.51
C ARG A 30 -26.86 -18.54 20.12
N PRO A 31 -25.61 -18.73 19.67
CA PRO A 31 -25.09 -20.05 19.35
C PRO A 31 -25.04 -20.94 20.61
N LYS A 32 -25.46 -22.19 20.43
CA LYS A 32 -25.34 -23.25 21.43
C LYS A 32 -24.56 -24.41 20.83
N LEU A 33 -23.70 -25.02 21.63
CA LEU A 33 -22.92 -26.18 21.21
C LEU A 33 -23.82 -27.41 21.09
N TYR A 34 -23.76 -28.09 19.96
CA TYR A 34 -24.44 -29.36 19.69
C TYR A 34 -23.47 -30.36 19.08
N VAL A 35 -23.81 -31.64 19.21
CA VAL A 35 -23.20 -32.73 18.44
C VAL A 35 -24.20 -33.09 17.34
N LEU A 36 -23.75 -33.09 16.08
CA LEU A 36 -24.59 -33.53 14.98
C LEU A 36 -24.94 -35.02 15.17
N PRO A 37 -26.23 -35.38 15.28
CA PRO A 37 -26.61 -36.75 15.51
C PRO A 37 -26.29 -37.59 14.27
N ASN A 38 -25.93 -38.85 14.50
CA ASN A 38 -25.78 -39.82 13.43
C ASN A 38 -27.17 -40.24 12.89
N HIS A 39 -27.74 -39.43 11.98
CA HIS A 39 -29.13 -39.56 11.52
C HIS A 39 -29.23 -39.99 10.05
N PRO A 40 -30.08 -40.99 9.69
CA PRO A 40 -30.22 -41.46 8.30
C PRO A 40 -30.60 -40.38 7.27
N HIS A 41 -31.42 -39.39 7.64
CA HIS A 41 -31.81 -38.26 6.79
C HIS A 41 -30.67 -37.31 6.38
N MET A 42 -29.46 -37.45 6.95
CA MET A 42 -28.30 -36.69 6.46
C MET A 42 -27.73 -37.25 5.15
N GLU A 43 -28.18 -38.44 4.71
CA GLU A 43 -27.82 -39.06 3.45
C GLU A 43 -26.31 -39.02 3.18
N THR A 44 -25.86 -38.40 2.10
CA THR A 44 -24.44 -38.28 1.72
C THR A 44 -23.60 -37.47 2.71
N PHE A 45 -24.21 -36.55 3.46
CA PHE A 45 -23.53 -35.77 4.49
C PHE A 45 -23.35 -36.55 5.81
N ARG A 46 -23.96 -37.72 5.95
CA ARG A 46 -23.88 -38.52 7.18
C ARG A 46 -22.46 -38.99 7.47
N GLU A 47 -21.73 -39.47 6.46
CA GLU A 47 -20.35 -39.94 6.64
C GLU A 47 -19.39 -38.82 7.04
N GLU A 48 -19.61 -37.61 6.52
CA GLU A 48 -18.72 -36.47 6.76
C GLU A 48 -19.04 -35.74 8.08
N TYR A 49 -20.31 -35.62 8.46
CA TYR A 49 -20.74 -34.70 9.53
C TYR A 49 -21.29 -35.38 10.80
N ALA A 50 -21.60 -36.67 10.77
CA ALA A 50 -22.13 -37.35 11.96
C ALA A 50 -21.10 -37.37 13.11
N GLY A 51 -21.53 -36.95 14.31
CA GLY A 51 -20.66 -36.88 15.49
C GLY A 51 -19.75 -35.66 15.55
N LEU A 52 -19.77 -34.77 14.55
CA LEU A 52 -19.04 -33.51 14.62
C LEU A 52 -19.70 -32.54 15.61
N PHE A 53 -18.86 -31.76 16.30
CA PHE A 53 -19.30 -30.62 17.08
C PHE A 53 -19.65 -29.46 16.15
N GLY A 54 -20.75 -28.80 16.41
CA GLY A 54 -21.17 -27.60 15.71
C GLY A 54 -21.95 -26.66 16.62
N MET A 55 -22.25 -25.47 16.11
CA MET A 55 -23.12 -24.52 16.80
C MET A 55 -24.46 -24.44 16.09
N LEU A 56 -25.53 -24.45 16.87
CA LEU A 56 -26.88 -24.13 16.40
C LEU A 56 -27.26 -22.75 16.93
N GLU A 57 -27.65 -21.85 16.03
CA GLU A 57 -28.06 -20.49 16.36
C GLU A 57 -29.30 -20.08 15.57
N ASP A 58 -30.02 -19.09 16.09
CA ASP A 58 -31.12 -18.48 15.37
C ASP A 58 -30.60 -17.74 14.14
N ARG A 59 -31.14 -18.06 12.96
CA ARG A 59 -30.78 -17.37 11.73
C ARG A 59 -31.65 -16.13 11.55
N PRO A 60 -31.11 -14.89 11.60
CA PRO A 60 -31.93 -13.68 11.47
C PRO A 60 -32.62 -13.64 10.10
N LYS A 61 -33.96 -13.51 10.07
CA LYS A 61 -34.76 -13.50 8.85
C LYS A 61 -35.94 -12.54 8.98
N ASP A 62 -36.46 -12.13 7.83
CA ASP A 62 -37.70 -11.39 7.68
C ASP A 62 -38.88 -12.12 8.35
N PRO A 63 -39.93 -11.39 8.75
CA PRO A 63 -41.17 -11.99 9.18
C PRO A 63 -41.74 -12.90 8.08
N LYS A 64 -42.39 -13.98 8.51
CA LYS A 64 -43.20 -14.86 7.66
C LYS A 64 -44.63 -14.89 8.18
N GLU A 65 -45.53 -15.49 7.41
CA GLU A 65 -46.88 -15.76 7.88
C GLU A 65 -46.84 -16.49 9.23
N ASN A 66 -47.43 -15.88 10.26
CA ASN A 66 -47.48 -16.36 11.64
C ASN A 66 -46.12 -16.55 12.34
N VAL A 67 -45.01 -16.01 11.81
CA VAL A 67 -43.69 -16.02 12.46
C VAL A 67 -43.12 -14.60 12.45
N PRO A 68 -42.93 -13.96 13.63
CA PRO A 68 -42.36 -12.62 13.69
C PRO A 68 -40.95 -12.61 13.09
N GLY A 69 -40.53 -11.46 12.56
CA GLY A 69 -39.15 -11.27 12.12
C GLY A 69 -38.19 -11.42 13.30
N PHE A 70 -36.92 -11.63 12.99
CA PHE A 70 -35.90 -11.77 14.03
C PHE A 70 -35.92 -10.57 14.98
N MET A 71 -36.07 -10.82 16.28
CA MET A 71 -36.23 -9.78 17.31
C MET A 71 -37.36 -8.77 17.02
N GLY A 72 -38.44 -9.24 16.38
CA GLY A 72 -39.60 -8.43 16.04
C GLY A 72 -39.39 -7.45 14.89
N ALA A 73 -38.32 -7.58 14.10
CA ALA A 73 -38.04 -6.69 12.98
C ALA A 73 -39.07 -6.81 11.85
N ASP A 74 -39.37 -5.69 11.21
CA ASP A 74 -40.25 -5.62 10.03
C ASP A 74 -39.51 -6.01 8.74
N ASP A 75 -38.19 -5.89 8.74
CA ASP A 75 -37.30 -6.24 7.64
C ASP A 75 -35.92 -6.66 8.17
N VAL A 76 -35.33 -7.69 7.60
CA VAL A 76 -33.99 -8.17 7.94
C VAL A 76 -33.16 -8.30 6.67
N THR A 77 -32.28 -7.34 6.44
CA THR A 77 -31.48 -7.28 5.21
C THR A 77 -29.99 -7.48 5.45
N ARG A 78 -29.26 -7.88 4.40
CA ARG A 78 -27.78 -7.90 4.41
C ARG A 78 -27.26 -6.50 4.06
N SER A 79 -26.01 -6.19 4.36
CA SER A 79 -25.41 -4.87 4.10
C SER A 79 -25.58 -4.38 2.66
N VAL A 80 -25.40 -5.24 1.65
CA VAL A 80 -25.64 -4.86 0.23
C VAL A 80 -27.10 -4.41 0.01
N GLY A 81 -28.06 -5.09 0.63
CA GLY A 81 -29.47 -4.71 0.58
C GLY A 81 -29.74 -3.40 1.32
N LEU A 82 -29.15 -3.23 2.52
CA LEU A 82 -29.21 -1.98 3.27
C LEU A 82 -28.69 -0.80 2.44
N PHE A 83 -27.49 -0.90 1.85
CA PHE A 83 -26.90 0.19 1.08
C PHE A 83 -27.80 0.62 -0.09
N ARG A 84 -28.39 -0.34 -0.81
CA ARG A 84 -29.36 -0.03 -1.87
C ARG A 84 -30.58 0.73 -1.35
N LYS A 85 -31.05 0.41 -0.14
CA LYS A 85 -32.18 1.13 0.47
C LYS A 85 -31.79 2.54 0.91
N LEU A 86 -30.63 2.70 1.56
CA LEU A 86 -30.09 4.02 1.95
C LEU A 86 -29.89 4.94 0.74
N TYR A 87 -29.30 4.43 -0.35
CA TYR A 87 -29.11 5.23 -1.57
C TYR A 87 -30.42 5.47 -2.31
N LYS A 88 -31.42 4.59 -2.21
CA LYS A 88 -32.67 4.78 -2.94
C LYS A 88 -33.55 5.84 -2.30
N ASP A 89 -33.57 5.92 -0.98
CA ASP A 89 -34.55 6.73 -0.26
C ASP A 89 -34.04 7.19 1.12
N ASN A 90 -34.06 8.51 1.34
CA ASN A 90 -33.68 9.16 2.58
C ASN A 90 -34.65 8.92 3.76
N ASP A 91 -35.74 8.18 3.57
CA ASP A 91 -36.58 7.63 4.65
C ASP A 91 -35.94 6.42 5.37
N ASN A 92 -34.88 5.83 4.82
CA ASN A 92 -34.14 4.74 5.45
C ASN A 92 -32.92 5.29 6.19
N ARG A 93 -32.72 4.88 7.45
CA ARG A 93 -31.57 5.30 8.27
C ARG A 93 -30.98 4.16 9.06
N VAL A 94 -29.68 4.24 9.36
CA VAL A 94 -29.04 3.35 10.34
C VAL A 94 -28.97 4.08 11.67
N ASP A 95 -29.25 3.38 12.77
CA ASP A 95 -28.89 3.87 14.09
C ASP A 95 -27.38 3.77 14.26
N ALA A 96 -26.69 4.88 14.02
CA ALA A 96 -25.23 4.93 14.09
C ALA A 96 -24.71 4.67 15.52
N PHE A 97 -25.46 5.04 16.56
CA PHE A 97 -25.03 4.86 17.95
C PHE A 97 -25.04 3.38 18.32
N GLU A 98 -26.09 2.65 17.92
CA GLU A 98 -26.19 1.20 18.08
C GLU A 98 -25.11 0.46 17.29
N PHE A 99 -24.85 0.90 16.05
CA PHE A 99 -23.73 0.36 15.27
C PHE A 99 -22.38 0.66 15.92
N GLY A 100 -22.18 1.87 16.45
CA GLY A 100 -20.98 2.24 17.19
C GLY A 100 -20.74 1.37 18.42
N LYS A 101 -21.79 1.02 19.18
CA LYS A 101 -21.70 0.05 20.29
C LYS A 101 -21.22 -1.32 19.81
N ALA A 102 -21.79 -1.84 18.73
CA ALA A 102 -21.37 -3.12 18.17
C ALA A 102 -19.91 -3.09 17.70
N ARG A 103 -19.46 -2.00 17.07
CA ARG A 103 -18.05 -1.85 16.64
C ARG A 103 -17.09 -1.69 17.81
N ALA A 104 -17.46 -0.93 18.84
CA ALA A 104 -16.65 -0.83 20.07
C ALA A 104 -16.52 -2.17 20.79
N PHE A 105 -17.60 -2.97 20.79
CA PHE A 105 -17.58 -4.34 21.30
C PHE A 105 -16.64 -5.25 20.48
N ASP A 106 -16.69 -5.17 19.14
CA ASP A 106 -15.78 -5.94 18.26
C ASP A 106 -14.30 -5.61 18.54
N ILE A 107 -13.99 -4.33 18.73
CA ILE A 107 -12.64 -3.86 19.12
C ILE A 107 -12.24 -4.46 20.48
N PHE A 108 -13.14 -4.41 21.46
CA PHE A 108 -12.91 -4.95 22.81
C PHE A 108 -12.51 -6.43 22.79
N ILE A 109 -13.18 -7.27 22.00
CA ILE A 109 -12.91 -8.72 21.91
C ILE A 109 -11.80 -9.09 20.90
N GLY A 110 -11.25 -8.10 20.17
CA GLY A 110 -10.21 -8.31 19.16
C GLY A 110 -10.70 -9.02 17.90
N ASP A 111 -11.95 -8.81 17.49
CA ASP A 111 -12.53 -9.39 16.27
C ASP A 111 -12.12 -8.53 15.06
N TRP A 112 -10.97 -8.85 14.45
CA TRP A 112 -10.34 -8.06 13.39
C TRP A 112 -10.92 -8.30 11.99
N GLY A 113 -11.55 -9.46 11.76
CA GLY A 113 -11.99 -9.90 10.44
C GLY A 113 -13.31 -9.29 9.96
N ARG A 114 -13.78 -8.19 10.54
CA ARG A 114 -15.13 -7.65 10.32
C ARG A 114 -15.25 -7.00 8.94
N HIS A 115 -16.16 -7.49 8.10
CA HIS A 115 -16.52 -6.88 6.82
C HIS A 115 -18.04 -6.85 6.62
N GLU A 116 -18.50 -6.27 5.52
CA GLU A 116 -19.92 -6.00 5.26
C GLU A 116 -20.82 -7.24 5.28
N ASP A 117 -20.31 -8.44 4.99
CA ASP A 117 -21.13 -9.66 5.04
C ASP A 117 -21.32 -10.18 6.46
N ASN A 118 -20.48 -9.81 7.43
CA ASN A 118 -20.65 -10.21 8.83
C ASN A 118 -21.74 -9.43 9.56
N TRP A 119 -22.58 -8.70 8.81
CA TRP A 119 -23.69 -7.93 9.34
C TRP A 119 -25.00 -8.28 8.64
N LYS A 120 -26.05 -8.37 9.44
CA LYS A 120 -27.43 -8.15 9.01
C LYS A 120 -27.97 -6.92 9.71
N TRP A 121 -29.11 -6.45 9.23
CA TRP A 121 -29.71 -5.21 9.69
C TRP A 121 -31.20 -5.44 9.91
N ALA A 122 -31.67 -5.26 11.14
CA ALA A 122 -33.09 -5.28 11.51
C ALA A 122 -33.69 -3.89 11.33
N GLY A 123 -34.62 -3.75 10.39
CA GLY A 123 -35.38 -2.53 10.15
C GLY A 123 -36.68 -2.53 10.97
N TYR A 124 -36.95 -1.41 11.62
CA TYR A 124 -38.19 -1.15 12.34
C TYR A 124 -38.85 0.13 11.80
N GLU A 125 -40.15 0.11 11.61
CA GLU A 125 -40.92 1.30 11.22
C GLU A 125 -41.09 2.26 12.40
N LYS A 126 -40.73 3.53 12.19
CA LYS A 126 -40.90 4.62 13.15
C LYS A 126 -41.54 5.82 12.45
N GLY A 127 -42.87 5.85 12.45
CA GLY A 127 -43.62 6.85 11.67
C GLY A 127 -43.44 6.61 10.18
N ASN A 128 -42.95 7.62 9.45
CA ASN A 128 -42.67 7.51 8.01
C ASN A 128 -41.24 7.07 7.70
N GLU A 129 -40.42 6.78 8.71
CA GLU A 129 -39.03 6.37 8.53
C GLU A 129 -38.84 4.90 8.91
N ARG A 130 -37.81 4.29 8.34
CA ARG A 130 -37.35 2.96 8.74
C ARG A 130 -35.94 3.03 9.30
N ILE A 131 -35.77 2.63 10.55
CA ILE A 131 -34.48 2.65 11.25
C ILE A 131 -33.92 1.23 11.33
N TYR A 132 -32.68 1.08 10.86
CA TYR A 132 -31.94 -0.18 10.82
C TYR A 132 -30.96 -0.29 11.99
N TYR A 133 -31.04 -1.40 12.70
CA TYR A 133 -30.18 -1.76 13.82
C TYR A 133 -29.24 -2.91 13.42
N PRO A 134 -27.99 -2.89 13.87
CA PRO A 134 -26.99 -3.89 13.49
C PRO A 134 -27.28 -5.26 14.13
N ILE A 135 -27.04 -6.31 13.37
CA ILE A 135 -26.99 -7.70 13.85
C ILE A 135 -25.64 -8.27 13.42
N PRO A 136 -24.62 -8.28 14.29
CA PRO A 136 -23.37 -8.95 13.98
C PRO A 136 -23.57 -10.46 13.81
N ARG A 137 -22.81 -11.02 12.87
CA ARG A 137 -22.73 -12.45 12.54
C ARG A 137 -21.27 -12.86 12.43
N ASP A 138 -20.99 -14.16 12.33
CA ASP A 138 -19.67 -14.72 12.00
C ASP A 138 -18.57 -14.17 12.93
N ARG A 139 -18.48 -14.75 14.14
CA ARG A 139 -17.58 -14.34 15.23
C ARG A 139 -16.26 -15.12 15.25
N ASP A 140 -15.81 -15.53 14.07
CA ASP A 140 -14.75 -16.53 13.97
C ASP A 140 -13.36 -16.01 14.37
N HIS A 141 -13.14 -14.69 14.29
CA HIS A 141 -11.84 -14.07 14.58
C HIS A 141 -11.75 -13.44 15.98
N ALA A 142 -12.78 -13.59 16.82
CA ALA A 142 -12.71 -13.20 18.22
C ALA A 142 -11.63 -14.00 18.96
N PHE A 143 -10.85 -13.33 19.82
CA PHE A 143 -9.77 -13.94 20.60
C PHE A 143 -8.66 -14.59 19.75
N SER A 144 -8.40 -14.05 18.56
CA SER A 144 -7.35 -14.54 17.65
C SER A 144 -5.98 -14.60 18.33
N ARG A 145 -5.26 -15.72 18.18
CA ARG A 145 -3.95 -15.94 18.80
C ARG A 145 -2.87 -16.11 17.73
N TRP A 146 -1.93 -15.17 17.70
CA TRP A 146 -0.79 -15.17 16.78
C TRP A 146 0.52 -15.33 17.56
N ASN A 147 1.04 -16.55 17.59
CA ASN A 147 2.22 -16.90 18.39
C ASN A 147 3.43 -17.26 17.54
N GLY A 148 4.54 -16.53 17.71
CA GLY A 148 5.84 -16.81 17.09
C GLY A 148 6.43 -15.60 16.39
N ILE A 149 7.68 -15.71 15.95
CA ILE A 149 8.42 -14.58 15.35
C ILE A 149 7.81 -14.18 14.00
N LEU A 150 7.40 -15.16 13.18
CA LEU A 150 6.78 -14.88 11.88
C LEU A 150 5.38 -14.27 12.02
N PRO A 151 4.44 -14.84 12.81
CA PRO A 151 3.21 -14.16 13.18
C PRO A 151 3.42 -12.76 13.74
N TYR A 152 4.37 -12.56 14.65
CA TYR A 152 4.68 -11.25 15.22
C TYR A 152 5.16 -10.21 14.19
N LEU A 153 5.88 -10.65 13.15
CA LEU A 153 6.27 -9.79 12.03
C LEU A 153 5.11 -9.54 11.07
N ALA A 154 4.25 -10.56 10.85
CA ALA A 154 3.05 -10.44 10.01
C ALA A 154 2.00 -9.52 10.64
N ASP A 155 1.83 -9.56 11.97
CA ASP A 155 0.92 -8.76 12.80
C ASP A 155 1.33 -7.27 12.91
N ARG A 156 2.11 -6.79 11.94
CA ARG A 156 2.49 -5.38 11.86
C ARG A 156 1.69 -4.73 10.74
N GLU A 157 1.25 -3.50 11.01
CA GLU A 157 0.55 -2.63 10.08
C GLU A 157 1.17 -2.59 8.67
N TRP A 158 2.49 -2.69 8.59
CA TRP A 158 3.25 -2.66 7.33
C TRP A 158 3.34 -4.01 6.63
N ALA A 159 3.17 -5.14 7.32
CA ALA A 159 3.28 -6.48 6.74
C ALA A 159 1.92 -7.01 6.27
N MET A 160 0.96 -7.14 7.18
CA MET A 160 -0.41 -7.50 6.88
C MET A 160 -1.33 -6.52 7.61
N PRO A 161 -1.82 -5.47 6.91
CA PRO A 161 -2.55 -4.38 7.54
C PRO A 161 -3.95 -4.77 8.04
N ASN A 162 -4.34 -6.03 7.90
CA ASN A 162 -5.70 -6.52 8.11
C ASN A 162 -5.76 -7.67 9.12
N ILE A 163 -4.76 -7.83 9.98
CA ILE A 163 -4.73 -8.81 11.07
C ILE A 163 -4.30 -8.12 12.37
N GLU A 164 -4.79 -8.60 13.51
CA GLU A 164 -4.39 -8.14 14.84
C GLU A 164 -4.42 -9.31 15.84
N ASN A 165 -3.41 -9.44 16.70
CA ASN A 165 -3.39 -10.38 17.81
C ASN A 165 -4.22 -9.93 19.02
N PHE A 166 -4.99 -10.87 19.60
CA PHE A 166 -5.69 -10.61 20.85
C PHE A 166 -4.74 -10.72 22.06
N ASP A 167 -4.31 -9.55 22.54
CA ASP A 167 -3.39 -9.42 23.66
C ASP A 167 -3.93 -8.49 24.77
N TYR A 168 -3.22 -8.43 25.89
CA TYR A 168 -3.54 -7.60 27.06
C TYR A 168 -3.67 -6.11 26.71
N ASN A 169 -2.93 -5.66 25.71
CA ASN A 169 -2.93 -4.29 25.22
C ASN A 169 -3.42 -4.24 23.77
N PHE A 170 -4.00 -3.11 23.37
CA PHE A 170 -4.24 -2.81 21.97
C PHE A 170 -2.89 -2.42 21.33
N HIS A 171 -2.47 -3.11 20.27
CA HIS A 171 -1.23 -2.77 19.57
C HIS A 171 -1.51 -1.88 18.36
N ASP A 172 -2.48 -2.28 17.52
CA ASP A 172 -2.81 -1.55 16.30
C ASP A 172 -4.33 -1.56 16.04
N VAL A 173 -5.00 -0.49 16.48
CA VAL A 173 -6.44 -0.30 16.26
C VAL A 173 -6.78 -0.15 14.77
N LYS A 174 -5.85 0.40 13.98
CA LYS A 174 -6.03 0.55 12.54
C LYS A 174 -6.05 -0.83 11.87
N SER A 175 -5.12 -1.73 12.20
CA SER A 175 -5.11 -3.09 11.64
C SER A 175 -6.33 -3.90 12.08
N LEU A 176 -6.72 -3.78 13.36
CA LEU A 176 -7.93 -4.39 13.93
C LEU A 176 -9.23 -3.95 13.22
N THR A 177 -9.26 -2.76 12.63
CA THR A 177 -10.47 -2.20 12.00
C THR A 177 -10.37 -2.08 10.47
N TRP A 178 -9.22 -2.43 9.89
CA TRP A 178 -8.91 -2.26 8.48
C TRP A 178 -9.94 -2.90 7.53
N PRO A 179 -10.43 -4.15 7.75
CA PRO A 179 -11.39 -4.77 6.84
C PRO A 179 -12.74 -4.05 6.82
N ALA A 180 -13.13 -3.45 7.95
CA ALA A 180 -14.42 -2.78 8.12
C ALA A 180 -14.42 -1.32 7.65
N ARG A 181 -13.24 -0.73 7.36
CA ARG A 181 -13.07 0.72 7.10
C ARG A 181 -14.10 1.32 6.16
N HIS A 182 -14.49 0.61 5.10
CA HIS A 182 -15.45 1.10 4.10
C HIS A 182 -16.90 1.14 4.62
N LEU A 183 -17.28 0.14 5.41
CA LEU A 183 -18.58 0.08 6.09
C LEU A 183 -18.65 1.14 7.19
N ASP A 184 -17.62 1.18 8.03
CA ASP A 184 -17.53 2.04 9.19
C ASP A 184 -17.57 3.53 8.79
N ARG A 185 -16.81 3.92 7.76
CA ARG A 185 -16.82 5.29 7.22
C ARG A 185 -18.18 5.71 6.66
N LEU A 186 -18.92 4.79 6.04
CA LEU A 186 -20.24 5.09 5.51
C LEU A 186 -21.27 5.31 6.63
N LEU A 187 -21.26 4.47 7.67
CA LEU A 187 -22.35 4.40 8.63
C LEU A 187 -22.09 5.10 9.97
N LEU A 188 -20.82 5.29 10.36
CA LEU A 188 -20.45 5.89 11.66
C LEU A 188 -20.05 7.37 11.57
N THR A 189 -20.05 7.94 10.37
CA THR A 189 -19.82 9.36 10.13
C THR A 189 -20.74 10.30 10.94
N PRO A 190 -21.99 9.95 11.30
CA PRO A 190 -22.80 10.79 12.17
C PRO A 190 -22.25 10.99 13.59
N LEU A 191 -21.47 10.04 14.12
CA LEU A 191 -21.04 10.07 15.52
C LEU A 191 -19.89 11.05 15.76
N ASP A 192 -20.02 11.88 16.79
CA ASP A 192 -18.94 12.74 17.28
C ASP A 192 -18.11 12.06 18.39
N ARG A 193 -17.05 12.75 18.85
CA ARG A 193 -16.17 12.23 19.90
C ARG A 193 -16.89 12.00 21.24
N SER A 194 -17.91 12.80 21.54
CA SER A 194 -18.72 12.67 22.76
C SER A 194 -19.55 11.39 22.71
N ASP A 195 -20.11 11.07 21.55
CA ASP A 195 -20.87 9.83 21.35
C ASP A 195 -19.97 8.59 21.52
N TRP A 196 -18.76 8.60 20.95
CA TRP A 196 -17.79 7.52 21.14
C TRP A 196 -17.38 7.35 22.62
N ARG A 197 -17.26 8.44 23.38
CA ARG A 197 -17.03 8.37 24.83
C ARG A 197 -18.21 7.71 25.55
N LYS A 198 -19.46 8.07 25.22
CA LYS A 198 -20.65 7.45 25.81
C LYS A 198 -20.72 5.95 25.47
N ILE A 199 -20.44 5.59 24.22
CA ILE A 199 -20.37 4.19 23.75
C ILE A 199 -19.31 3.42 24.55
N THR A 200 -18.12 3.98 24.70
CA THR A 200 -17.04 3.32 25.45
C THR A 200 -17.41 3.10 26.91
N GLN A 201 -17.94 4.12 27.56
CA GLN A 201 -18.41 4.02 28.94
C GLN A 201 -19.56 3.01 29.08
N TYR A 202 -20.42 2.89 28.07
CA TYR A 202 -21.46 1.87 28.05
C TYR A 202 -20.85 0.45 28.09
N ILE A 203 -19.89 0.16 27.21
CA ILE A 203 -19.20 -1.15 27.19
C ILE A 203 -18.48 -1.40 28.52
N GLN A 204 -17.72 -0.43 29.03
CA GLN A 204 -17.01 -0.58 30.31
C GLN A 204 -17.95 -0.90 31.49
N ARG A 205 -19.10 -0.22 31.57
CA ARG A 205 -20.09 -0.48 32.63
C ARG A 205 -20.76 -1.85 32.50
N LYS A 206 -20.97 -2.34 31.28
CA LYS A 206 -21.62 -3.63 31.02
C LYS A 206 -20.68 -4.81 31.21
N MET A 207 -19.39 -4.66 30.87
CA MET A 207 -18.40 -5.72 30.92
C MET A 207 -17.72 -5.78 32.30
N THR A 208 -18.48 -5.98 33.38
CA THR A 208 -17.90 -6.13 34.73
C THR A 208 -17.07 -7.41 34.85
N ASP A 209 -16.26 -7.52 35.92
CA ASP A 209 -15.46 -8.73 36.16
C ASP A 209 -16.35 -9.98 36.23
N ASP A 210 -17.48 -9.90 36.95
CA ASP A 210 -18.46 -10.99 37.06
C ASP A 210 -19.06 -11.37 35.70
N VAL A 211 -19.35 -10.38 34.84
CA VAL A 211 -19.87 -10.64 33.48
C VAL A 211 -18.83 -11.34 32.62
N ILE A 212 -17.56 -10.91 32.69
CA ILE A 212 -16.46 -11.55 31.96
C ILE A 212 -16.26 -12.98 32.46
N ASP A 213 -16.19 -13.19 33.78
CA ASP A 213 -15.97 -14.50 34.37
C ASP A 213 -17.13 -15.46 34.05
N LYS A 214 -18.38 -14.98 34.11
CA LYS A 214 -19.57 -15.74 33.69
C LYS A 214 -19.51 -16.11 32.20
N ALA A 215 -19.09 -15.19 31.34
CA ALA A 215 -18.97 -15.47 29.92
C ALA A 215 -17.89 -16.54 29.65
N ILE A 216 -16.76 -16.50 30.34
CA ILE A 216 -15.70 -17.52 30.21
C ILE A 216 -16.17 -18.89 30.71
N ALA A 217 -17.03 -18.94 31.73
CA ALA A 217 -17.65 -20.16 32.20
C ALA A 217 -18.58 -20.84 31.16
N SER A 218 -18.93 -20.15 30.06
CA SER A 218 -19.66 -20.76 28.93
C SER A 218 -18.80 -21.69 28.07
N PHE A 219 -17.47 -21.65 28.19
CA PHE A 219 -16.61 -22.65 27.56
C PHE A 219 -16.88 -24.05 28.12
N PRO A 220 -16.67 -25.11 27.31
CA PRO A 220 -16.61 -26.47 27.82
C PRO A 220 -15.60 -26.56 28.99
N PRO A 221 -15.91 -27.25 30.09
CA PRO A 221 -15.02 -27.38 31.25
C PRO A 221 -13.60 -27.82 30.90
N GLU A 222 -13.46 -28.65 29.86
CA GLU A 222 -12.20 -29.18 29.35
C GLU A 222 -11.31 -28.10 28.71
N VAL A 223 -11.87 -26.95 28.29
CA VAL A 223 -11.14 -25.87 27.60
C VAL A 223 -10.87 -24.69 28.54
N GLN A 224 -11.66 -24.53 29.60
CA GLN A 224 -11.55 -23.40 30.53
C GLN A 224 -10.14 -23.26 31.13
N HIS A 225 -9.49 -24.37 31.48
CA HIS A 225 -8.14 -24.36 32.06
C HIS A 225 -7.03 -24.15 31.02
N ILE A 226 -7.32 -24.28 29.72
CA ILE A 226 -6.36 -24.13 28.62
C ILE A 226 -6.20 -22.64 28.27
N SER A 227 -7.30 -21.95 27.99
CA SER A 227 -7.29 -20.55 27.51
C SER A 227 -8.21 -19.60 28.28
N GLY A 228 -9.15 -20.11 29.10
CA GLY A 228 -10.18 -19.30 29.75
C GLY A 228 -9.64 -18.20 30.65
N LYS A 229 -8.68 -18.54 31.54
CA LYS A 229 -8.05 -17.55 32.43
C LYS A 229 -7.31 -16.46 31.65
N GLU A 230 -6.55 -16.83 30.63
CA GLU A 230 -5.80 -15.87 29.79
C GLU A 230 -6.75 -14.92 29.07
N ILE A 231 -7.82 -15.43 28.46
CA ILE A 231 -8.82 -14.60 27.77
C ILE A 231 -9.53 -13.67 28.76
N SER A 232 -9.92 -14.17 29.94
CA SER A 232 -10.51 -13.35 31.00
C SER A 232 -9.61 -12.18 31.40
N ASP A 233 -8.34 -12.46 31.71
CA ASP A 233 -7.38 -11.46 32.16
C ASP A 233 -7.12 -10.41 31.06
N LYS A 234 -7.03 -10.84 29.79
CA LYS A 234 -6.94 -9.94 28.63
C LYS A 234 -8.17 -9.07 28.46
N LEU A 235 -9.38 -9.63 28.57
CA LEU A 235 -10.64 -8.87 28.50
C LEU A 235 -10.68 -7.79 29.59
N LYS A 236 -10.35 -8.15 30.84
CA LYS A 236 -10.30 -7.22 31.97
C LYS A 236 -9.28 -6.09 31.72
N SER A 237 -8.08 -6.41 31.24
CA SER A 237 -7.06 -5.42 30.86
C SER A 237 -7.52 -4.50 29.73
N ARG A 238 -8.09 -5.06 28.67
CA ARG A 238 -8.57 -4.30 27.50
C ARG A 238 -9.74 -3.39 27.84
N ARG A 239 -10.63 -3.78 28.76
CA ARG A 239 -11.73 -2.92 29.23
C ARG A 239 -11.21 -1.59 29.77
N GLU A 240 -10.13 -1.61 30.54
CA GLU A 240 -9.53 -0.40 31.12
C GLU A 240 -8.88 0.49 30.05
N GLN A 241 -8.32 -0.11 29.00
CA GLN A 241 -7.64 0.59 27.90
C GLN A 241 -8.58 1.04 26.78
N LEU A 242 -9.81 0.53 26.76
CA LEU A 242 -10.80 0.77 25.71
C LEU A 242 -11.04 2.26 25.38
N PRO A 243 -11.05 3.21 26.36
CA PRO A 243 -11.18 4.64 26.05
C PRO A 243 -10.12 5.16 25.07
N ASN A 244 -8.87 4.72 25.22
CA ASN A 244 -7.79 5.16 24.33
C ASN A 244 -7.92 4.51 22.94
N ALA A 245 -8.23 3.21 22.89
CA ALA A 245 -8.41 2.49 21.63
C ALA A 245 -9.58 3.05 20.80
N ILE A 246 -10.70 3.39 21.45
CA ILE A 246 -11.86 3.98 20.77
C ILE A 246 -11.60 5.42 20.34
N ASP A 247 -10.81 6.19 21.10
CA ASP A 247 -10.40 7.54 20.70
C ASP A 247 -9.52 7.51 19.44
N GLU A 248 -8.59 6.56 19.36
CA GLU A 248 -7.78 6.31 18.16
C GLU A 248 -8.65 5.92 16.97
N TYR A 249 -9.58 4.98 17.16
CA TYR A 249 -10.54 4.58 16.13
C TYR A 249 -11.42 5.74 15.64
N TYR A 250 -11.91 6.58 16.55
CA TYR A 250 -12.64 7.79 16.23
C TYR A 250 -11.82 8.71 15.31
N LEU A 251 -10.54 8.94 15.63
CA LEU A 251 -9.66 9.78 14.81
C LEU A 251 -9.40 9.19 13.42
N LEU A 252 -9.35 7.86 13.28
CA LEU A 252 -9.27 7.20 11.97
C LEU A 252 -10.49 7.52 11.09
N LEU A 253 -11.69 7.56 11.68
CA LEU A 253 -12.94 7.88 10.98
C LEU A 253 -13.11 9.39 10.74
N ALA A 254 -12.73 10.22 11.71
CA ALA A 254 -12.96 11.66 11.68
C ALA A 254 -12.00 12.43 10.75
N ARG A 255 -10.88 11.82 10.35
CA ARG A 255 -9.82 12.52 9.60
C ARG A 255 -10.21 12.89 8.17
N TYR A 256 -10.88 11.98 7.47
CA TYR A 256 -11.40 12.15 6.12
C TYR A 256 -12.82 11.63 6.13
N VAL A 257 -13.81 12.47 5.88
CA VAL A 257 -15.21 12.10 6.10
C VAL A 257 -15.96 12.14 4.78
N ASP A 258 -16.77 11.11 4.54
CA ASP A 258 -17.70 11.05 3.41
C ASP A 258 -19.13 11.11 3.97
N ILE A 259 -19.88 12.14 3.60
CA ILE A 259 -21.31 12.33 3.91
C ILE A 259 -22.06 12.04 2.62
N VAL A 260 -22.90 11.02 2.64
CA VAL A 260 -23.56 10.50 1.43
C VAL A 260 -25.06 10.71 1.56
N GLY A 261 -25.64 11.43 0.60
CA GLY A 261 -27.08 11.61 0.44
C GLY A 261 -27.77 10.38 -0.16
N SER A 262 -28.89 10.61 -0.85
CA SER A 262 -29.67 9.56 -1.50
C SER A 262 -30.00 9.94 -2.94
N ASN A 263 -30.67 9.07 -3.68
CA ASN A 263 -31.21 9.37 -5.01
C ASN A 263 -32.52 10.17 -4.93
N LYS A 264 -32.84 10.74 -3.76
CA LYS A 264 -33.93 11.69 -3.54
C LYS A 264 -33.34 13.09 -3.43
N LYS A 265 -34.20 14.08 -3.17
CA LYS A 265 -33.80 15.47 -3.09
C LYS A 265 -33.38 15.79 -1.65
N GLU A 266 -32.20 16.36 -1.50
CA GLU A 266 -31.67 16.86 -0.24
C GLU A 266 -31.32 18.35 -0.30
N TYR A 267 -31.37 18.98 0.87
CA TYR A 267 -30.77 20.29 1.10
C TYR A 267 -29.64 20.16 2.11
N VAL A 268 -28.48 20.70 1.79
CA VAL A 268 -27.27 20.61 2.63
C VAL A 268 -26.79 22.00 3.04
N GLU A 269 -26.81 22.27 4.34
CA GLU A 269 -26.19 23.45 4.97
C GLU A 269 -24.75 23.13 5.35
N ILE A 270 -23.82 23.98 4.92
CA ILE A 270 -22.40 23.89 5.27
C ILE A 270 -22.00 25.23 5.87
N ASN A 271 -21.89 25.30 7.20
CA ASN A 271 -21.56 26.52 7.93
C ASN A 271 -20.11 26.49 8.43
N ARG A 272 -19.29 27.45 7.98
CA ARG A 272 -17.92 27.66 8.46
C ARG A 272 -17.93 28.57 9.69
N LEU A 273 -17.42 28.07 10.80
CA LEU A 273 -17.31 28.82 12.06
C LEU A 273 -15.99 29.59 12.11
N LYS A 274 -15.98 30.72 12.84
CA LYS A 274 -14.80 31.61 12.94
C LYS A 274 -13.54 30.91 13.45
N SER A 275 -13.69 29.95 14.36
CA SER A 275 -12.61 29.12 14.92
C SER A 275 -12.09 28.04 13.96
N GLY A 276 -12.78 27.83 12.84
CA GLY A 276 -12.33 27.01 11.71
C GLY A 276 -13.00 25.65 11.58
N GLU A 277 -13.87 25.30 12.51
CA GLU A 277 -14.79 24.17 12.43
C GLU A 277 -15.81 24.36 11.30
N VAL A 278 -16.39 23.25 10.86
CA VAL A 278 -17.46 23.24 9.86
C VAL A 278 -18.62 22.43 10.39
N ARG A 279 -19.81 23.01 10.47
CA ARG A 279 -21.04 22.29 10.78
C ARG A 279 -21.77 21.95 9.48
N VAL A 280 -22.08 20.67 9.30
CA VAL A 280 -22.84 20.18 8.14
C VAL A 280 -24.19 19.68 8.63
N ARG A 281 -25.27 20.17 8.02
CA ARG A 281 -26.63 19.66 8.23
C ARG A 281 -27.25 19.28 6.91
N MET A 282 -27.95 18.15 6.86
CA MET A 282 -28.66 17.67 5.68
C MET A 282 -30.13 17.47 6.00
N TYR A 283 -31.02 17.85 5.10
CA TYR A 283 -32.48 17.77 5.27
C TYR A 283 -33.12 17.13 4.04
N LYS A 284 -34.28 16.48 4.23
CA LYS A 284 -35.12 16.01 3.12
C LYS A 284 -35.76 17.21 2.43
N LYS A 285 -35.60 17.34 1.12
CA LYS A 285 -36.21 18.44 0.37
C LYS A 285 -37.59 18.06 -0.14
N LYS A 286 -38.64 18.56 0.52
CA LYS A 286 -40.05 18.34 0.14
C LYS A 286 -40.62 19.41 -0.82
N GLY A 287 -39.92 20.55 -1.00
CA GLY A 287 -40.32 21.68 -1.86
C GLY A 287 -39.13 22.59 -2.25
N GLU A 288 -39.39 23.81 -2.73
CA GLU A 288 -38.32 24.78 -3.10
C GLU A 288 -37.70 25.51 -1.90
N THR A 289 -38.40 25.58 -0.78
CA THR A 289 -37.95 26.21 0.48
C THR A 289 -37.99 25.20 1.62
N ILE A 290 -36.96 25.22 2.47
CA ILE A 290 -36.92 24.43 3.71
C ILE A 290 -37.78 25.14 4.74
N GLN A 291 -38.54 24.38 5.52
CA GLN A 291 -39.27 24.95 6.63
C GLN A 291 -38.37 24.99 7.87
N PRO A 292 -38.34 26.07 8.67
CA PRO A 292 -37.55 26.17 9.91
C PRO A 292 -37.80 25.09 10.97
N THR A 293 -38.75 24.19 10.73
CA THR A 293 -39.21 23.13 11.63
C THR A 293 -38.78 21.72 11.20
N ASP A 294 -38.10 21.57 10.05
CA ASP A 294 -37.63 20.26 9.59
C ASP A 294 -36.40 19.80 10.41
N GLU A 295 -36.48 18.61 11.02
CA GLU A 295 -35.33 17.99 11.69
C GLU A 295 -34.31 17.48 10.65
N PRO A 296 -33.00 17.73 10.84
CA PRO A 296 -31.99 17.26 9.91
C PRO A 296 -31.87 15.73 9.93
N ILE A 297 -31.63 15.15 8.76
CA ILE A 297 -31.32 13.74 8.62
C ILE A 297 -29.86 13.42 8.99
N PHE A 298 -29.02 14.45 8.99
CA PHE A 298 -27.63 14.43 9.43
C PHE A 298 -27.28 15.79 10.02
N ASP A 299 -26.64 15.83 11.19
CA ASP A 299 -26.07 17.05 11.78
C ASP A 299 -24.78 16.72 12.50
N ARG A 300 -23.66 17.29 12.05
CA ARG A 300 -22.38 17.13 12.73
C ARG A 300 -21.52 18.39 12.59
N GLN A 301 -20.89 18.78 13.70
CA GLN A 301 -19.82 19.77 13.72
C GLN A 301 -18.45 19.08 13.69
N PHE A 302 -17.66 19.39 12.68
CA PHE A 302 -16.32 18.84 12.48
C PHE A 302 -15.24 19.76 13.02
N ILE A 303 -14.34 19.19 13.81
CA ILE A 303 -13.25 19.92 14.46
C ILE A 303 -12.03 19.96 13.53
N ARG A 304 -11.46 21.14 13.33
CA ARG A 304 -10.38 21.37 12.35
C ARG A 304 -9.11 20.55 12.61
N ASP A 305 -8.78 20.33 13.88
CA ASP A 305 -7.57 19.58 14.25
C ASP A 305 -7.74 18.06 14.09
N GLU A 306 -8.99 17.59 14.11
CA GLU A 306 -9.36 16.18 13.94
C GLU A 306 -9.64 15.86 12.46
N THR A 307 -10.33 16.76 11.75
CA THR A 307 -10.85 16.56 10.38
C THR A 307 -10.08 17.40 9.35
N ARG A 308 -9.51 16.72 8.35
CA ARG A 308 -8.76 17.35 7.26
C ARG A 308 -9.61 17.66 6.04
N GLU A 309 -10.61 16.83 5.77
CA GLU A 309 -11.45 16.90 4.57
C GLU A 309 -12.83 16.33 4.83
N ILE A 310 -13.86 17.03 4.35
CA ILE A 310 -15.25 16.59 4.32
C ILE A 310 -15.65 16.48 2.85
N ARG A 311 -16.21 15.34 2.44
CA ARG A 311 -16.73 15.10 1.09
C ARG A 311 -18.22 14.85 1.20
N ILE A 312 -19.00 15.59 0.43
CA ILE A 312 -20.46 15.54 0.49
C ILE A 312 -20.94 15.10 -0.89
N TYR A 313 -21.68 14.01 -0.94
CA TYR A 313 -22.20 13.39 -2.16
C TYR A 313 -23.72 13.56 -2.23
N GLY A 314 -24.23 14.17 -3.30
CA GLY A 314 -25.68 14.29 -3.59
C GLY A 314 -26.28 13.06 -4.26
N LEU A 315 -25.49 12.34 -5.08
CA LEU A 315 -25.95 11.20 -5.89
C LEU A 315 -26.93 11.65 -7.00
N ASP A 316 -28.08 10.99 -7.16
CA ASP A 316 -29.00 11.23 -8.31
C ASP A 316 -30.06 12.31 -8.05
N GLY A 317 -30.03 12.92 -6.86
CA GLY A 317 -31.00 13.91 -6.40
C GLY A 317 -31.11 15.19 -7.23
N THR A 318 -32.00 16.09 -6.80
CA THR A 318 -32.00 17.48 -7.28
C THR A 318 -31.70 18.35 -6.07
N ASP A 319 -30.42 18.39 -5.75
CA ASP A 319 -29.94 18.80 -4.46
C ASP A 319 -29.57 20.27 -4.42
N ILE A 320 -29.58 20.83 -3.22
CA ILE A 320 -29.10 22.19 -2.99
C ILE A 320 -28.03 22.18 -1.93
N PHE A 321 -26.85 22.69 -2.26
CA PHE A 321 -25.75 22.86 -1.35
C PHE A 321 -25.56 24.34 -1.05
N ASN A 322 -25.68 24.73 0.22
CA ASN A 322 -25.53 26.11 0.66
C ASN A 322 -24.36 26.24 1.64
N VAL A 323 -23.28 26.85 1.18
CA VAL A 323 -22.06 27.09 1.96
C VAL A 323 -22.02 28.54 2.44
N THR A 324 -21.89 28.73 3.75
CA THR A 324 -21.93 30.04 4.41
C THR A 324 -20.88 30.17 5.52
N GLY A 325 -20.69 31.39 6.02
CA GLY A 325 -19.83 31.68 7.17
C GLY A 325 -18.45 32.23 6.79
N GLU A 326 -17.79 32.84 7.76
CA GLU A 326 -16.48 33.47 7.61
C GLU A 326 -15.49 32.87 8.61
N ALA A 327 -14.29 32.50 8.13
CA ALA A 327 -13.25 31.90 8.97
C ALA A 327 -11.84 32.34 8.55
N ASP A 328 -10.90 32.39 9.51
CA ASP A 328 -9.49 32.66 9.18
C ASP A 328 -8.82 31.45 8.54
N LYS A 329 -9.25 30.25 8.94
CA LYS A 329 -8.76 28.95 8.48
C LYS A 329 -9.92 27.98 8.56
N SER A 330 -10.08 27.06 7.62
CA SER A 330 -11.22 26.12 7.64
C SER A 330 -10.83 24.71 7.18
N ILE A 331 -11.76 23.77 7.30
CA ILE A 331 -11.66 22.41 6.79
C ILE A 331 -11.90 22.43 5.27
N LEU A 332 -11.20 21.57 4.52
CA LEU A 332 -11.47 21.40 3.09
C LEU A 332 -12.82 20.70 2.90
N VAL A 333 -13.73 21.32 2.18
CA VAL A 333 -15.04 20.76 1.81
C VAL A 333 -15.04 20.48 0.31
N ARG A 334 -15.42 19.26 -0.06
CA ARG A 334 -15.71 18.86 -1.44
C ARG A 334 -17.19 18.61 -1.58
N ILE A 335 -17.80 19.25 -2.56
CA ILE A 335 -19.18 19.00 -2.96
C ILE A 335 -19.12 18.19 -4.26
N ILE A 336 -19.78 17.03 -4.26
CA ILE A 336 -19.93 16.14 -5.40
C ILE A 336 -21.44 16.02 -5.62
N GLY A 337 -21.97 16.74 -6.61
CA GLY A 337 -23.41 16.77 -6.88
C GLY A 337 -23.90 15.40 -7.32
N GLY A 338 -23.60 15.05 -8.57
CA GLY A 338 -23.88 13.74 -9.13
C GLY A 338 -24.51 13.87 -10.52
N PRO A 339 -25.16 12.84 -11.06
CA PRO A 339 -25.92 12.98 -12.31
C PRO A 339 -27.15 13.91 -12.19
N GLY A 340 -27.54 14.28 -10.97
CA GLY A 340 -28.62 15.19 -10.62
C GLY A 340 -28.58 16.59 -11.23
N HIS A 341 -29.69 17.33 -11.12
CA HIS A 341 -29.77 18.74 -11.53
C HIS A 341 -29.63 19.64 -10.32
N ASP A 342 -28.39 19.85 -9.87
CA ASP A 342 -28.13 20.45 -8.57
C ASP A 342 -27.98 21.98 -8.62
N GLU A 343 -28.12 22.60 -7.45
CA GLU A 343 -27.81 24.01 -7.21
C GLU A 343 -26.76 24.14 -6.10
N ILE A 344 -25.67 24.84 -6.38
CA ILE A 344 -24.56 25.01 -5.44
C ILE A 344 -24.31 26.51 -5.24
N ILE A 345 -24.49 26.94 -3.99
CA ILE A 345 -24.36 28.32 -3.56
C ILE A 345 -23.24 28.38 -2.52
N ASP A 346 -22.22 29.21 -2.74
CA ASP A 346 -21.15 29.44 -1.77
C ASP A 346 -20.96 30.94 -1.52
N ASN A 347 -21.47 31.41 -0.39
CA ASN A 347 -21.28 32.76 0.13
C ASN A 347 -20.26 32.80 1.28
N SER A 348 -19.46 31.76 1.46
CA SER A 348 -18.46 31.68 2.52
C SER A 348 -17.15 32.39 2.17
N ILE A 349 -16.40 32.77 3.20
CA ILE A 349 -15.09 33.43 3.05
C ILE A 349 -14.09 32.73 3.97
N VAL A 350 -12.96 32.27 3.41
CA VAL A 350 -11.81 31.81 4.20
C VAL A 350 -10.58 32.66 3.86
N LYS A 351 -9.87 33.15 4.87
CA LYS A 351 -8.65 33.94 4.61
C LYS A 351 -7.55 33.06 4.01
N GLY A 352 -6.92 33.58 2.96
CA GLY A 352 -5.73 33.00 2.34
C GLY A 352 -5.90 32.66 0.86
N LEU A 353 -4.82 32.19 0.23
CA LEU A 353 -4.79 31.89 -1.20
C LEU A 353 -5.40 30.54 -1.55
N LYS A 354 -5.44 29.62 -0.58
CA LYS A 354 -5.94 28.26 -0.78
C LYS A 354 -7.46 28.24 -0.66
N LYS A 355 -8.12 27.73 -1.69
CA LYS A 355 -9.57 27.46 -1.69
C LYS A 355 -9.90 26.23 -0.84
N HIS A 356 -10.92 26.36 0.00
CA HIS A 356 -11.43 25.37 0.93
C HIS A 356 -12.81 24.82 0.52
N THR A 357 -13.44 25.35 -0.54
CA THR A 357 -14.59 24.71 -1.20
C THR A 357 -14.18 24.26 -2.60
N LEU A 358 -14.30 22.97 -2.89
CA LEU A 358 -14.05 22.40 -4.22
C LEU A 358 -15.34 21.76 -4.74
N VAL A 359 -15.82 22.23 -5.89
CA VAL A 359 -17.11 21.83 -6.45
C VAL A 359 -16.91 20.93 -7.67
N TYR A 360 -17.39 19.70 -7.56
CA TYR A 360 -17.40 18.69 -8.62
C TYR A 360 -18.84 18.41 -9.01
N ASP A 361 -19.18 18.69 -10.26
CA ASP A 361 -20.48 18.34 -10.81
C ASP A 361 -20.49 18.41 -12.34
N ASN A 362 -21.64 18.19 -12.97
CA ASN A 362 -21.85 18.43 -14.40
C ASN A 362 -21.75 19.92 -14.75
N THR A 363 -21.40 20.25 -16.00
CA THR A 363 -21.30 21.66 -16.42
C THR A 363 -22.66 22.37 -16.51
N ALA A 364 -23.77 21.64 -16.42
CA ALA A 364 -25.13 22.16 -16.44
C ALA A 364 -25.64 22.60 -15.05
N THR A 365 -24.91 22.29 -13.97
CA THR A 365 -25.27 22.63 -12.59
C THR A 365 -25.43 24.13 -12.39
N LYS A 366 -26.45 24.53 -11.61
CA LYS A 366 -26.68 25.94 -11.28
C LYS A 366 -25.68 26.37 -10.20
N LEU A 367 -24.68 27.16 -10.59
CA LEU A 367 -23.59 27.59 -9.72
C LEU A 367 -23.71 29.08 -9.35
N ASN A 368 -23.75 29.37 -8.05
CA ASN A 368 -23.53 30.71 -7.49
C ASN A 368 -22.33 30.64 -6.52
N LEU A 369 -21.13 30.68 -7.09
CA LEU A 369 -19.89 30.48 -6.35
C LEU A 369 -19.21 31.82 -6.07
N GLY A 370 -19.08 32.16 -4.79
CA GLY A 370 -18.23 33.25 -4.32
C GLY A 370 -16.74 32.95 -4.51
N SER A 371 -15.90 33.89 -4.08
CA SER A 371 -14.45 33.79 -4.31
C SER A 371 -13.77 32.59 -3.63
N GLU A 372 -14.38 32.00 -2.60
CA GLU A 372 -13.82 30.88 -1.83
C GLU A 372 -13.85 29.53 -2.57
N SER A 373 -14.73 29.42 -3.56
CA SER A 373 -14.96 28.18 -4.29
C SER A 373 -14.05 28.02 -5.50
N LYS A 374 -13.60 26.79 -5.74
CA LYS A 374 -12.99 26.39 -7.02
C LYS A 374 -13.97 25.54 -7.80
N ASN A 375 -14.38 26.03 -8.97
CA ASN A 375 -15.18 25.29 -9.93
C ASN A 375 -14.31 24.19 -10.59
N LEU A 376 -14.70 22.93 -10.41
CA LEU A 376 -14.12 21.76 -11.05
C LEU A 376 -15.19 20.93 -11.79
N THR A 377 -16.28 21.55 -12.25
CA THR A 377 -17.32 20.84 -13.01
C THR A 377 -16.79 20.26 -14.32
N SER A 378 -17.29 19.10 -14.72
CA SER A 378 -16.95 18.41 -15.97
C SER A 378 -18.10 17.49 -16.39
N ASN A 379 -18.21 17.20 -17.68
CA ASN A 379 -19.17 16.20 -18.20
C ASN A 379 -18.57 14.78 -18.25
N GLU A 380 -17.34 14.59 -17.75
CA GLU A 380 -16.73 13.28 -17.59
C GLU A 380 -17.47 12.49 -16.49
N PRO A 381 -18.06 11.31 -16.78
CA PRO A 381 -18.88 10.56 -15.82
C PRO A 381 -18.16 10.26 -14.49
N GLU A 382 -16.84 10.03 -14.55
CA GLU A 382 -16.01 9.72 -13.38
C GLU A 382 -15.94 10.87 -12.36
N ILE A 383 -16.27 12.11 -12.76
CA ILE A 383 -16.25 13.26 -11.84
C ILE A 383 -17.40 13.26 -10.84
N ASN A 384 -18.43 12.46 -11.08
CA ASN A 384 -19.61 12.35 -10.23
C ASN A 384 -19.76 10.95 -9.61
N ASN A 385 -18.87 10.03 -9.96
CA ASN A 385 -18.89 8.68 -9.43
C ASN A 385 -18.58 8.65 -7.92
N TYR A 386 -19.43 7.95 -7.17
CA TYR A 386 -19.24 7.63 -5.76
C TYR A 386 -18.79 6.16 -5.64
N ASP A 387 -17.53 5.98 -5.24
CA ASP A 387 -16.99 4.67 -4.91
C ASP A 387 -16.73 4.55 -3.41
N ARG A 388 -17.62 3.80 -2.74
CA ARG A 388 -17.53 3.47 -1.31
C ARG A 388 -16.22 2.77 -0.93
N LYS A 389 -15.59 2.04 -1.86
CA LYS A 389 -14.37 1.25 -1.61
C LYS A 389 -13.08 2.02 -1.94
N SER A 390 -13.17 3.31 -2.29
CA SER A 390 -12.02 4.11 -2.73
C SER A 390 -11.05 4.53 -1.61
N PHE A 391 -11.44 4.39 -0.33
CA PHE A 391 -10.61 4.84 0.78
C PHE A 391 -9.51 3.84 1.16
N GLU A 392 -8.28 4.33 1.16
CA GLU A 392 -7.12 3.59 1.66
C GLU A 392 -6.42 4.38 2.76
N HIS A 393 -5.96 3.68 3.80
CA HIS A 393 -5.13 4.31 4.82
C HIS A 393 -3.72 4.54 4.28
N ASN A 394 -3.08 5.62 4.73
CA ASN A 394 -1.64 5.79 4.49
C ASN A 394 -0.88 4.60 5.07
N THR A 395 0.11 4.10 4.32
CA THR A 395 0.94 2.95 4.70
C THR A 395 2.40 3.36 4.72
N TYR A 396 3.19 2.55 5.42
CA TYR A 396 4.63 2.59 5.33
C TYR A 396 5.16 1.17 5.25
N PHE A 397 6.37 0.99 4.74
CA PHE A 397 6.96 -0.32 4.57
C PHE A 397 8.48 -0.26 4.80
N PRO A 398 8.99 -0.88 5.89
CA PRO A 398 10.43 -1.00 6.11
C PRO A 398 11.03 -2.07 5.19
N MET A 399 12.18 -1.77 4.61
CA MET A 399 12.87 -2.58 3.61
C MET A 399 14.32 -2.86 4.03
N PRO A 400 14.57 -3.82 4.93
CA PRO A 400 15.91 -4.30 5.20
C PRO A 400 16.40 -5.16 4.03
N LEU A 401 17.64 -4.94 3.61
CA LEU A 401 18.30 -5.70 2.56
C LEU A 401 19.72 -6.02 3.03
N ILE A 402 20.11 -7.29 2.92
CA ILE A 402 21.49 -7.72 3.05
C ILE A 402 21.88 -8.37 1.72
N TYR A 403 22.99 -7.95 1.15
CA TYR A 403 23.55 -8.60 -0.03
C TYR A 403 25.05 -8.75 0.11
N TYR A 404 25.59 -9.74 -0.60
CA TYR A 404 27.01 -9.93 -0.80
C TYR A 404 27.29 -10.06 -2.29
N SER A 405 28.32 -9.35 -2.76
CA SER A 405 28.93 -9.62 -4.06
C SER A 405 30.45 -9.63 -3.93
N SER A 406 31.11 -10.26 -4.89
CA SER A 406 32.57 -10.36 -4.91
C SER A 406 33.26 -8.99 -5.09
N ASP A 407 32.54 -7.95 -5.50
CA ASP A 407 33.06 -6.58 -5.67
C ASP A 407 32.66 -5.62 -4.52
N ASP A 408 31.44 -5.72 -3.99
CA ASP A 408 30.94 -4.79 -2.96
C ASP A 408 31.13 -5.34 -1.52
N GLY A 409 31.56 -6.59 -1.37
CA GLY A 409 31.61 -7.29 -0.09
C GLY A 409 30.21 -7.45 0.52
N PHE A 410 30.12 -7.49 1.85
CA PHE A 410 28.84 -7.49 2.53
C PHE A 410 28.28 -6.07 2.60
N VAL A 411 27.01 -5.93 2.24
CA VAL A 411 26.32 -4.65 2.25
C VAL A 411 25.00 -4.79 2.97
N ALA A 412 24.82 -3.96 3.99
CA ALA A 412 23.57 -3.79 4.70
C ALA A 412 22.89 -2.51 4.21
N SER A 413 21.58 -2.59 3.97
CA SER A 413 20.78 -1.44 3.62
C SER A 413 19.47 -1.47 4.39
N PHE A 414 19.08 -0.30 4.87
CA PHE A 414 17.77 -0.07 5.46
C PHE A 414 17.08 1.00 4.63
N GLY A 415 15.91 0.67 4.10
CA GLY A 415 15.02 1.64 3.47
C GLY A 415 13.64 1.65 4.10
N THR A 416 12.86 2.67 3.79
CA THR A 416 11.44 2.70 4.11
C THR A 416 10.71 3.51 3.05
N ASN A 417 9.53 3.05 2.66
CA ASN A 417 8.61 3.76 1.79
C ASN A 417 7.41 4.23 2.63
N TRP A 418 6.99 5.48 2.47
CA TRP A 418 5.70 5.97 2.95
C TRP A 418 4.80 6.28 1.77
N THR A 419 3.66 5.60 1.70
CA THR A 419 2.63 5.83 0.68
C THR A 419 1.45 6.56 1.31
N LYS A 420 1.15 7.74 0.77
CA LYS A 420 -0.04 8.51 1.14
C LYS A 420 -1.09 8.37 0.06
N TYR A 421 -2.31 8.06 0.45
CA TYR A 421 -3.47 7.98 -0.44
C TYR A 421 -4.22 9.31 -0.45
N GLY A 422 -5.06 9.53 -1.45
CA GLY A 422 -5.81 10.77 -1.58
C GLY A 422 -7.06 10.64 -2.43
N TYR A 423 -7.95 11.61 -2.29
CA TYR A 423 -9.20 11.65 -3.03
C TYR A 423 -8.96 11.60 -4.54
N ARG A 424 -9.58 10.62 -5.23
CA ARG A 424 -9.45 10.38 -6.68
C ARG A 424 -8.00 10.31 -7.18
N LYS A 425 -7.13 9.75 -6.34
CA LYS A 425 -5.76 9.40 -6.70
C LYS A 425 -5.67 7.89 -6.74
N GLU A 426 -5.76 7.35 -7.96
CA GLU A 426 -5.58 5.93 -8.17
C GLU A 426 -4.19 5.49 -7.69
N GLY A 427 -4.11 4.39 -6.95
CA GLY A 427 -2.86 3.89 -6.39
C GLY A 427 -2.33 4.71 -5.22
N TYR A 428 -1.93 5.96 -5.42
CA TYR A 428 -1.38 6.81 -4.35
C TYR A 428 -1.44 8.29 -4.73
N LYS A 429 -1.42 9.17 -3.71
CA LYS A 429 -1.25 10.62 -3.88
C LYS A 429 0.22 11.01 -3.86
N SER A 430 1.00 10.44 -2.95
CA SER A 430 2.44 10.66 -2.88
C SER A 430 3.18 9.47 -2.27
N LYS A 431 4.42 9.26 -2.73
CA LYS A 431 5.36 8.29 -2.18
C LYS A 431 6.61 9.02 -1.72
N HIS A 432 7.11 8.63 -0.57
CA HIS A 432 8.35 9.13 0.01
C HIS A 432 9.23 7.93 0.35
N ASP A 433 10.44 7.88 -0.17
CA ASP A 433 11.37 6.80 0.04
C ASP A 433 12.64 7.33 0.69
N PHE A 434 13.10 6.64 1.71
CA PHE A 434 14.39 6.87 2.35
C PHE A 434 15.21 5.60 2.30
N LYS A 435 16.51 5.70 2.06
CA LYS A 435 17.43 4.56 2.02
C LYS A 435 18.80 4.93 2.55
N ILE A 436 19.29 4.16 3.51
CA ILE A 436 20.69 4.14 3.92
C ILE A 436 21.29 2.81 3.49
N ARG A 437 22.56 2.84 3.07
CA ARG A 437 23.34 1.65 2.75
C ARG A 437 24.76 1.83 3.27
N ALA A 438 25.32 0.78 3.85
CA ALA A 438 26.73 0.71 4.24
C ALA A 438 27.31 -0.65 3.83
N GLY A 439 28.52 -0.66 3.28
CA GLY A 439 29.23 -1.88 2.90
C GLY A 439 30.56 -2.06 3.64
N THR A 440 31.04 -3.31 3.70
CA THR A 440 32.33 -3.66 4.31
C THR A 440 33.53 -3.06 3.58
N VAL A 441 33.31 -2.57 2.36
CA VAL A 441 34.33 -1.88 1.57
C VAL A 441 34.42 -0.36 1.86
N GLY A 442 33.69 0.13 2.87
CA GLY A 442 33.76 1.51 3.35
C GLY A 442 32.84 2.50 2.62
N ASN A 443 31.94 2.02 1.75
CA ASN A 443 30.95 2.86 1.07
C ASN A 443 29.72 3.10 1.96
N ILE A 444 29.34 4.37 2.14
CA ILE A 444 28.11 4.75 2.84
C ILE A 444 27.28 5.64 1.92
N GLN A 445 26.00 5.31 1.76
CA GLN A 445 25.09 6.02 0.87
C GLN A 445 23.79 6.38 1.57
N PHE A 446 23.31 7.57 1.26
CA PHE A 446 22.03 8.12 1.69
C PHE A 446 21.23 8.45 0.44
N GLY A 447 19.99 7.99 0.39
CA GLY A 447 19.06 8.21 -0.71
C GLY A 447 17.72 8.71 -0.19
N LEU A 448 17.18 9.71 -0.87
CA LEU A 448 15.83 10.24 -0.64
C LEU A 448 15.13 10.32 -2.01
N SER A 449 13.89 9.85 -2.08
CA SER A 449 13.03 9.98 -3.25
C SER A 449 11.65 10.46 -2.83
N ASN A 450 11.09 11.40 -3.56
CA ASN A 450 9.73 11.89 -3.35
C ASN A 450 9.03 11.92 -4.70
N ARG A 451 7.80 11.41 -4.74
CA ARG A 451 6.96 11.39 -5.92
C ARG A 451 5.55 11.81 -5.55
N TRP A 452 4.95 12.67 -6.35
CA TRP A 452 3.57 13.07 -6.21
C TRP A 452 2.83 12.74 -7.50
N HIS A 453 1.74 11.99 -7.35
CA HIS A 453 1.01 11.42 -8.46
C HIS A 453 -0.05 12.39 -9.00
N HIS A 454 -0.09 12.55 -10.32
CA HIS A 454 -1.13 13.30 -11.04
C HIS A 454 -1.32 14.74 -10.54
N ILE A 455 -0.25 15.48 -10.22
CA ILE A 455 -0.38 16.87 -9.71
C ILE A 455 -1.12 17.75 -10.73
N LEU A 456 -0.82 17.57 -12.02
CA LEU A 456 -1.45 18.29 -13.13
C LEU A 456 -1.92 17.27 -14.18
N GLY A 457 -3.21 16.91 -14.18
CA GLY A 457 -3.73 15.87 -15.06
C GLY A 457 -3.03 14.53 -14.82
N LYS A 458 -2.44 13.94 -15.87
CA LYS A 458 -1.69 12.67 -15.81
C LYS A 458 -0.19 12.83 -15.52
N TRP A 459 0.24 14.01 -15.11
CA TRP A 459 1.64 14.29 -14.82
C TRP A 459 1.99 14.02 -13.36
N ASP A 460 2.98 13.17 -13.17
CA ASP A 460 3.68 12.96 -11.93
C ASP A 460 4.88 13.89 -11.86
N ILE A 461 5.18 14.39 -10.67
CA ILE A 461 6.39 15.19 -10.41
C ILE A 461 7.12 14.56 -9.23
N GLY A 462 8.44 14.60 -9.26
CA GLY A 462 9.22 14.15 -8.12
C GLY A 462 10.62 14.71 -8.07
N PHE A 463 11.28 14.39 -6.97
CA PHE A 463 12.66 14.74 -6.69
C PHE A 463 13.37 13.55 -6.07
N LYS A 464 14.61 13.33 -6.45
CA LYS A 464 15.46 12.29 -5.90
C LYS A 464 16.84 12.85 -5.63
N THR A 465 17.42 12.46 -4.51
CA THR A 465 18.80 12.80 -4.20
C THR A 465 19.53 11.60 -3.63
N LYS A 466 20.83 11.50 -3.95
CA LYS A 466 21.74 10.52 -3.39
C LYS A 466 23.03 11.21 -2.99
N TYR A 467 23.47 10.97 -1.77
CA TYR A 467 24.80 11.31 -1.31
C TYR A 467 25.57 10.02 -1.04
N GLY A 468 26.79 9.94 -1.56
CA GLY A 468 27.71 8.85 -1.30
C GLY A 468 28.96 9.39 -0.61
N HIS A 469 29.21 8.95 0.62
CA HIS A 469 30.56 8.88 1.13
C HIS A 469 31.18 7.61 0.55
N TYR A 470 31.67 7.77 -0.67
CA TYR A 470 31.96 6.71 -1.64
C TYR A 470 30.70 5.98 -2.15
N PHE A 471 30.44 6.09 -3.44
CA PHE A 471 29.58 5.16 -4.18
C PHE A 471 30.28 3.78 -4.27
N PRO A 472 29.61 2.69 -4.69
CA PRO A 472 30.30 1.42 -4.88
C PRO A 472 31.45 1.62 -5.88
N TYR A 473 32.55 0.91 -5.70
CA TYR A 473 33.76 1.13 -6.52
C TYR A 473 33.45 1.10 -8.01
N TYR A 474 34.11 2.00 -8.73
CA TYR A 474 34.23 1.90 -10.17
C TYR A 474 35.53 1.17 -10.46
N ASN A 475 35.46 -0.14 -10.74
CA ASN A 475 36.64 -0.82 -11.27
C ASN A 475 36.86 -0.31 -12.70
N PHE A 476 37.99 0.32 -12.98
CA PHE A 476 38.32 0.86 -14.29
C PHE A 476 39.55 0.16 -14.83
N PHE A 477 39.38 -0.66 -15.87
CA PHE A 477 40.46 -1.47 -16.48
C PHE A 477 41.05 -0.83 -17.75
N GLY A 478 40.76 0.45 -17.97
CA GLY A 478 41.01 1.13 -19.24
C GLY A 478 39.77 1.11 -20.16
N VAL A 479 39.95 1.68 -21.35
CA VAL A 479 38.91 1.79 -22.38
C VAL A 479 39.22 0.84 -23.54
N GLY A 480 38.20 0.10 -23.99
CA GLY A 480 38.30 -0.85 -25.09
C GLY A 480 37.90 -2.28 -24.70
N ASN A 481 37.54 -3.05 -25.72
CA ASN A 481 37.03 -4.40 -25.58
C ASN A 481 38.09 -5.45 -25.20
N ASP A 482 39.35 -5.20 -25.56
CA ASP A 482 40.51 -6.08 -25.32
C ASP A 482 41.41 -5.61 -24.16
N THR A 483 40.92 -4.72 -23.31
CA THR A 483 41.63 -4.32 -22.09
C THR A 483 41.98 -5.57 -21.27
N LYS A 484 43.19 -5.66 -20.73
CA LYS A 484 43.64 -6.82 -19.93
C LYS A 484 43.56 -6.51 -18.44
N LYS A 485 43.05 -7.47 -17.67
CA LYS A 485 43.17 -7.50 -16.22
C LYS A 485 44.48 -8.17 -15.86
N ASP A 486 45.35 -7.45 -15.17
CA ASP A 486 46.59 -7.98 -14.63
C ASP A 486 46.33 -8.60 -13.23
N ASP A 487 46.58 -9.90 -13.09
CA ASP A 487 46.31 -10.64 -11.86
C ASP A 487 47.30 -10.33 -10.72
N ILE A 488 48.40 -9.64 -11.00
CA ILE A 488 49.36 -9.14 -10.00
C ILE A 488 48.95 -7.77 -9.49
N LEU A 489 48.45 -6.89 -10.38
CA LEU A 489 48.00 -5.54 -10.01
C LEU A 489 46.62 -5.53 -9.36
N TYR A 490 45.72 -6.42 -9.78
CA TYR A 490 44.33 -6.44 -9.29
C TYR A 490 44.21 -6.62 -7.77
N PRO A 491 44.94 -7.54 -7.10
CA PRO A 491 44.88 -7.70 -5.63
C PRO A 491 45.33 -6.48 -4.83
N ASN A 492 46.08 -5.56 -5.45
CA ASN A 492 46.58 -4.33 -4.83
C ASN A 492 45.65 -3.12 -5.10
N ASP A 493 44.39 -3.37 -5.44
CA ASP A 493 43.37 -2.34 -5.69
C ASP A 493 43.69 -1.36 -6.84
N TYR A 494 44.65 -1.70 -7.71
CA TYR A 494 45.13 -0.85 -8.84
C TYR A 494 44.02 -0.31 -9.76
N TYR A 495 42.96 -1.09 -9.94
CA TYR A 495 41.84 -0.73 -10.82
C TYR A 495 40.65 -0.10 -10.07
N LYS A 496 40.68 0.00 -8.73
CA LYS A 496 39.54 0.47 -7.94
C LYS A 496 39.54 1.99 -7.84
N VAL A 497 38.49 2.61 -8.36
CA VAL A 497 38.28 4.06 -8.25
C VAL A 497 37.16 4.38 -7.28
N ARG A 498 37.42 5.31 -6.36
CA ARG A 498 36.51 5.81 -5.33
C ARG A 498 35.96 7.17 -5.74
N ILE A 499 34.63 7.24 -5.84
CA ILE A 499 33.92 8.48 -6.14
C ILE A 499 33.00 8.80 -4.98
N LYS A 500 33.16 9.98 -4.38
CA LYS A 500 32.22 10.53 -3.39
C LYS A 500 31.48 11.71 -3.99
N GLY A 501 30.30 12.02 -3.47
CA GLY A 501 29.59 13.22 -3.90
C GLY A 501 28.07 13.13 -3.83
N LEU A 502 27.43 14.00 -4.60
CA LEU A 502 25.99 14.25 -4.57
C LEU A 502 25.41 14.13 -5.98
N MET A 503 24.25 13.50 -6.06
CA MET A 503 23.36 13.50 -7.23
C MET A 503 22.00 14.05 -6.81
N ALA A 504 21.42 14.90 -7.63
CA ALA A 504 20.09 15.45 -7.47
C ALA A 504 19.34 15.39 -8.81
N GLU A 505 18.11 14.89 -8.78
CA GLU A 505 17.26 14.68 -9.95
C GLU A 505 15.89 15.31 -9.66
N PHE A 506 15.42 16.20 -10.53
CA PHE A 506 14.01 16.61 -10.57
C PHE A 506 13.38 16.00 -11.79
N PHE A 507 12.21 15.38 -11.66
CA PHE A 507 11.56 14.69 -12.77
C PHE A 507 10.08 15.02 -12.90
N THR A 508 9.63 14.97 -14.14
CA THR A 508 8.21 14.99 -14.52
C THR A 508 7.94 13.80 -15.44
N GLU A 509 6.87 13.06 -15.17
CA GLU A 509 6.53 11.84 -15.89
C GLU A 509 5.05 11.86 -16.29
N PHE A 510 4.77 11.62 -17.56
CA PHE A 510 3.42 11.46 -18.09
C PHE A 510 3.09 9.98 -18.18
N GLU A 511 2.05 9.55 -17.47
CA GLU A 511 1.64 8.15 -17.46
C GLU A 511 1.01 7.72 -18.80
N ILE A 512 1.44 6.57 -19.31
CA ILE A 512 0.97 5.96 -20.56
C ILE A 512 0.31 4.62 -20.24
N PHE A 513 -1.00 4.52 -20.49
CA PHE A 513 -1.81 3.29 -20.35
C PHE A 513 -1.69 2.56 -19.00
N LYS A 514 -1.30 3.25 -17.90
CA LYS A 514 -0.98 2.62 -16.59
C LYS A 514 0.08 1.52 -16.66
N LYS A 515 0.81 1.46 -17.76
CA LYS A 515 1.79 0.42 -18.08
C LYS A 515 3.14 1.02 -18.46
N GLY A 516 3.27 2.34 -18.47
CA GLY A 516 4.48 3.02 -18.87
C GLY A 516 4.44 4.51 -18.58
N TYR A 517 5.51 5.20 -18.94
CA TYR A 517 5.57 6.65 -18.86
C TYR A 517 6.55 7.24 -19.88
N LEU A 518 6.31 8.49 -20.25
CA LEU A 518 7.29 9.38 -20.87
C LEU A 518 7.76 10.39 -19.81
N GLY A 519 9.06 10.42 -19.54
CA GLY A 519 9.65 11.24 -18.49
C GLY A 519 10.73 12.18 -19.00
N VAL A 520 10.82 13.35 -18.36
CA VAL A 520 11.93 14.29 -18.50
C VAL A 520 12.49 14.57 -17.11
N LYS A 521 13.81 14.53 -16.96
CA LYS A 521 14.51 14.79 -15.70
C LYS A 521 15.60 15.83 -15.91
N SER A 522 15.70 16.76 -14.97
CA SER A 522 16.87 17.62 -14.82
C SER A 522 17.80 17.00 -13.78
N LEU A 523 19.08 16.95 -14.11
CA LEU A 523 20.12 16.29 -13.32
C LEU A 523 21.15 17.31 -12.86
N PHE A 524 21.62 17.12 -11.64
CA PHE A 524 22.79 17.80 -11.08
C PHE A 524 23.67 16.76 -10.39
N GLU A 525 24.95 16.76 -10.73
CA GLU A 525 25.94 15.87 -10.12
C GLU A 525 27.17 16.66 -9.71
N ASN A 526 27.71 16.34 -8.54
CA ASN A 526 28.95 16.88 -8.03
C ASN A 526 29.75 15.71 -7.47
N PHE A 527 30.72 15.25 -8.25
CA PHE A 527 31.52 14.07 -7.95
C PHE A 527 32.97 14.44 -7.78
N ASP A 528 33.59 13.77 -6.83
CA ASP A 528 34.98 13.94 -6.44
C ASP A 528 35.64 12.57 -6.43
N SER A 529 36.64 12.41 -7.30
CA SER A 529 37.47 11.21 -7.40
C SER A 529 38.52 11.30 -6.31
N ASP A 530 38.38 10.46 -5.29
CA ASP A 530 39.15 10.53 -4.05
C ASP A 530 39.93 9.22 -3.88
N ASN A 531 40.99 9.12 -4.67
CA ASN A 531 41.80 7.92 -4.83
C ASN A 531 43.14 8.03 -4.11
N GLU A 532 43.63 6.89 -3.64
CA GLU A 532 45.00 6.73 -3.13
C GLU A 532 46.00 6.61 -4.29
N SER A 533 47.28 6.84 -4.00
CA SER A 533 48.33 6.69 -5.01
C SER A 533 48.59 5.24 -5.42
N GLY A 534 49.07 5.04 -6.64
CA GLY A 534 49.35 3.73 -7.21
C GLY A 534 48.18 3.09 -7.94
N ILE A 535 47.21 3.87 -8.43
CA ILE A 535 46.10 3.37 -9.26
C ILE A 535 46.29 3.67 -10.76
N ILE A 536 45.53 2.98 -11.62
CA ILE A 536 45.61 3.11 -13.07
C ILE A 536 45.45 4.55 -13.58
N LEU A 537 44.70 5.41 -12.87
CA LEU A 537 44.44 6.78 -13.29
C LEU A 537 45.68 7.70 -13.18
N GLU A 538 46.71 7.30 -12.44
CA GLU A 538 47.96 8.08 -12.32
C GLU A 538 48.92 7.87 -13.51
N ASN A 539 48.83 6.71 -14.17
CA ASN A 539 49.77 6.29 -15.23
C ASN A 539 49.31 6.68 -16.64
N VAL A 540 48.27 7.49 -16.77
CA VAL A 540 47.70 7.87 -18.07
C VAL A 540 48.31 9.19 -18.51
N GLU A 541 49.21 9.14 -19.51
CA GLU A 541 50.02 10.26 -20.01
C GLU A 541 49.22 11.53 -20.40
N ASN A 542 47.89 11.44 -20.58
CA ASN A 542 47.02 12.55 -20.99
C ASN A 542 45.78 12.76 -20.09
N GLY A 543 45.80 12.34 -18.82
CA GLY A 543 44.74 12.63 -17.85
C GLY A 543 43.33 12.17 -18.29
N ILE A 544 42.85 11.03 -17.79
CA ILE A 544 41.47 10.62 -18.12
C ILE A 544 40.48 11.56 -17.43
N PRO A 545 39.54 12.20 -18.16
CA PRO A 545 38.55 13.07 -17.54
C PRO A 545 37.79 12.34 -16.41
N GLY A 546 37.50 13.05 -15.32
CA GLY A 546 36.78 12.49 -14.17
C GLY A 546 37.67 11.99 -13.04
N ASN A 547 39.00 12.13 -13.14
CA ASN A 547 39.88 11.94 -11.98
C ASN A 547 40.00 13.20 -11.09
N GLU A 548 39.43 14.33 -11.51
CA GLU A 548 39.23 15.51 -10.68
C GLU A 548 37.80 15.62 -10.16
N ARG A 549 37.55 16.65 -9.35
CA ARG A 549 36.19 17.04 -8.98
C ARG A 549 35.47 17.65 -10.18
N ILE A 550 34.33 17.07 -10.55
CA ILE A 550 33.50 17.51 -11.67
C ILE A 550 32.08 17.82 -11.21
N ILE A 551 31.56 18.96 -11.71
CA ILE A 551 30.16 19.33 -11.56
C ILE A 551 29.48 19.23 -12.94
N LEU A 552 28.40 18.44 -13.01
CA LEU A 552 27.61 18.24 -14.22
C LEU A 552 26.18 18.74 -14.03
N GLY A 553 25.65 19.42 -15.03
CA GLY A 553 24.21 19.61 -15.22
C GLY A 553 23.74 18.76 -16.39
N GLY A 554 22.53 18.20 -16.32
CA GLY A 554 22.05 17.33 -17.40
C GLY A 554 20.54 17.28 -17.57
N ILE A 555 20.12 16.74 -18.71
CA ILE A 555 18.73 16.43 -19.03
C ILE A 555 18.67 14.96 -19.43
N ASN A 556 17.77 14.20 -18.79
CA ASN A 556 17.43 12.83 -19.15
C ASN A 556 16.01 12.80 -19.73
N THR A 557 15.85 12.19 -20.89
CA THR A 557 14.54 11.87 -21.48
C THR A 557 14.39 10.35 -21.49
N ARG A 558 13.25 9.85 -21.01
CA ARG A 558 13.02 8.41 -20.86
C ARG A 558 11.64 8.02 -21.33
N PHE A 559 11.55 6.98 -22.13
CA PHE A 559 10.33 6.24 -22.41
C PHE A 559 10.44 4.85 -21.81
N TYR A 560 9.45 4.47 -21.02
CA TYR A 560 9.42 3.19 -20.32
C TYR A 560 8.05 2.53 -20.50
N LEU A 561 8.05 1.24 -20.81
CA LEU A 561 6.86 0.40 -20.94
C LEU A 561 7.08 -0.94 -20.22
N ASP A 562 6.15 -1.32 -19.36
CA ASP A 562 6.13 -2.53 -18.56
C ASP A 562 4.79 -3.25 -18.71
N LEU A 563 4.80 -4.31 -19.51
CA LEU A 563 3.67 -5.17 -19.82
C LEU A 563 3.77 -6.52 -19.10
N ARG A 564 4.58 -6.60 -18.03
CA ARG A 564 4.71 -7.82 -17.24
C ARG A 564 3.43 -8.13 -16.47
N ASP A 565 3.23 -9.41 -16.18
CA ASP A 565 2.13 -9.89 -15.34
C ASP A 565 2.26 -9.40 -13.89
N ARG A 566 3.50 -9.20 -13.43
CA ARG A 566 3.86 -8.68 -12.10
C ARG A 566 5.24 -8.03 -12.11
N GLU A 567 5.48 -7.10 -11.19
CA GLU A 567 6.75 -6.35 -11.13
C GLU A 567 7.93 -7.16 -10.58
N VAL A 568 7.66 -8.04 -9.61
CA VAL A 568 8.64 -8.93 -8.97
C VAL A 568 8.26 -10.37 -9.28
N PHE A 569 9.25 -11.17 -9.65
CA PHE A 569 9.09 -12.57 -10.03
C PHE A 569 8.20 -12.76 -11.27
N ALA A 570 8.41 -11.93 -12.30
CA ALA A 570 7.61 -11.93 -13.52
C ALA A 570 7.69 -13.28 -14.24
N THR A 571 6.53 -13.77 -14.67
CA THR A 571 6.42 -15.05 -15.38
C THR A 571 6.10 -14.87 -16.85
N ARG A 572 5.48 -13.73 -17.22
CA ARG A 572 5.04 -13.41 -18.58
C ARG A 572 5.09 -11.91 -18.84
N GLY A 573 5.40 -11.55 -20.07
CA GLY A 573 5.25 -10.18 -20.57
C GLY A 573 6.56 -9.57 -21.05
N LEU A 574 6.53 -8.26 -21.27
CA LEU A 574 7.59 -7.50 -21.91
C LEU A 574 7.89 -6.23 -21.12
N GLN A 575 9.16 -5.82 -21.13
CA GLN A 575 9.61 -4.54 -20.60
C GLN A 575 10.50 -3.89 -21.65
N PHE A 576 10.24 -2.63 -21.96
CA PHE A 576 10.99 -1.86 -22.93
C PHE A 576 11.37 -0.51 -22.33
N LEU A 577 12.64 -0.13 -22.51
CA LEU A 577 13.15 1.16 -22.09
C LEU A 577 14.01 1.73 -23.20
N ILE A 578 13.82 3.02 -23.47
CA ILE A 578 14.79 3.84 -24.18
C ILE A 578 14.98 5.13 -23.39
N GLU A 579 16.22 5.54 -23.18
CA GLU A 579 16.53 6.81 -22.55
C GLU A 579 17.76 7.46 -23.17
N ASN A 580 17.79 8.79 -23.18
CA ASN A 580 18.96 9.57 -23.52
C ASN A 580 19.24 10.56 -22.40
N THR A 581 20.48 10.59 -21.93
CA THR A 581 20.96 11.59 -21.00
C THR A 581 22.00 12.46 -21.68
N SER A 582 21.81 13.78 -21.66
CA SER A 582 22.79 14.75 -22.14
C SER A 582 23.30 15.57 -20.96
N TYR A 583 24.62 15.73 -20.85
CA TYR A 583 25.31 16.48 -19.81
C TYR A 583 26.05 17.68 -20.39
N THR A 584 26.10 18.72 -19.58
CA THR A 584 27.01 19.86 -19.72
C THR A 584 27.90 19.91 -18.48
N THR A 585 29.19 20.04 -18.72
CA THR A 585 30.18 20.23 -17.67
C THR A 585 30.15 21.69 -17.19
N ILE A 586 29.92 21.87 -15.89
CA ILE A 586 29.88 23.20 -15.24
C ILE A 586 31.28 23.57 -14.73
N ASN A 587 32.05 22.59 -14.28
CA ASN A 587 33.46 22.73 -13.88
C ASN A 587 34.22 21.44 -14.22
N GLY A 588 35.55 21.56 -14.39
CA GLY A 588 36.43 20.48 -14.84
C GLY A 588 36.72 20.56 -16.33
N GLU A 589 37.55 19.64 -16.85
CA GLU A 589 38.01 19.66 -18.24
C GLU A 589 37.15 18.80 -19.19
N SER A 590 36.01 18.31 -18.69
CA SER A 590 35.08 17.48 -19.46
C SER A 590 34.24 18.29 -20.46
N GLY A 591 33.86 17.65 -21.57
CA GLY A 591 33.07 18.27 -22.64
C GLY A 591 31.56 18.25 -22.38
N ASN A 592 30.78 18.59 -23.42
CA ASN A 592 29.38 18.23 -23.50
C ASN A 592 29.28 16.82 -24.08
N PHE A 593 28.58 15.94 -23.38
CA PHE A 593 28.47 14.54 -23.76
C PHE A 593 27.11 13.97 -23.38
N GLY A 594 26.82 12.76 -23.80
CA GLY A 594 25.64 12.05 -23.36
C GLY A 594 25.74 10.56 -23.57
N LEU A 595 24.64 9.90 -23.23
CA LEU A 595 24.49 8.45 -23.26
C LEU A 595 23.05 8.13 -23.65
N THR A 596 22.90 7.40 -24.76
CA THR A 596 21.63 6.82 -25.18
C THR A 596 21.65 5.33 -24.85
N GLU A 597 20.63 4.83 -24.17
CA GLU A 597 20.50 3.43 -23.75
C GLU A 597 19.14 2.89 -24.16
N SER A 598 19.10 1.63 -24.58
CA SER A 598 17.86 0.94 -24.89
C SER A 598 17.94 -0.54 -24.55
N TYR A 599 16.85 -1.09 -24.03
CA TYR A 599 16.73 -2.53 -23.88
C TYR A 599 15.28 -3.02 -24.06
N LEU A 600 15.18 -4.30 -24.41
CA LEU A 600 13.95 -5.08 -24.41
C LEU A 600 14.17 -6.33 -23.54
N LYS A 601 13.29 -6.55 -22.57
CA LYS A 601 13.29 -7.73 -21.69
C LYS A 601 11.98 -8.51 -21.87
N TYR A 602 12.08 -9.79 -22.16
CA TYR A 602 10.97 -10.71 -22.37
C TYR A 602 10.93 -11.78 -21.29
N TYR A 603 9.72 -12.11 -20.84
CA TYR A 603 9.43 -13.19 -19.90
C TYR A 603 8.41 -14.14 -20.53
N GLY A 604 8.73 -15.43 -20.56
CA GLY A 604 7.85 -16.47 -21.09
C GLY A 604 7.95 -17.75 -20.28
N THR A 605 6.84 -18.14 -19.64
CA THR A 605 6.78 -19.39 -18.86
C THR A 605 6.08 -20.49 -19.63
N ALA A 606 6.77 -21.62 -19.81
CA ALA A 606 6.25 -22.86 -20.37
C ALA A 606 6.50 -24.03 -19.41
N LYS A 607 5.67 -25.06 -19.45
CA LYS A 607 5.89 -26.28 -18.66
C LYS A 607 6.75 -27.27 -19.45
N ILE A 608 8.05 -27.27 -19.20
CA ILE A 608 9.01 -28.20 -19.78
C ILE A 608 9.47 -29.11 -18.64
N LEU A 609 8.82 -30.26 -18.48
CA LEU A 609 8.80 -31.11 -17.27
C LEU A 609 8.20 -30.40 -16.03
N LEU A 610 8.80 -29.28 -15.62
CA LEU A 610 8.36 -28.38 -14.56
C LEU A 610 8.15 -26.96 -15.13
N PRO A 611 7.36 -26.09 -14.47
CA PRO A 611 7.19 -24.72 -14.92
C PRO A 611 8.55 -24.03 -15.05
N THR A 612 8.87 -23.55 -16.24
CA THR A 612 10.17 -22.96 -16.56
C THR A 612 9.95 -21.60 -17.21
N THR A 613 10.50 -20.54 -16.62
CA THR A 613 10.47 -19.18 -17.21
C THR A 613 11.76 -18.93 -17.96
N LEU A 614 11.62 -18.59 -19.24
CA LEU A 614 12.68 -17.97 -20.03
C LEU A 614 12.64 -16.46 -19.83
N VAL A 615 13.78 -15.90 -19.44
CA VAL A 615 14.02 -14.45 -19.38
C VAL A 615 15.08 -14.10 -20.40
N LEU A 616 14.73 -13.26 -21.37
CA LEU A 616 15.66 -12.75 -22.38
C LEU A 616 15.77 -11.24 -22.23
N LYS A 617 16.98 -10.70 -22.13
CA LYS A 617 17.22 -9.25 -22.15
C LYS A 617 18.21 -8.94 -23.27
N ILE A 618 17.80 -8.12 -24.22
CA ILE A 618 18.68 -7.60 -25.27
C ILE A 618 18.75 -6.08 -25.12
N GLY A 619 19.94 -5.51 -25.22
CA GLY A 619 20.09 -4.07 -25.09
C GLY A 619 21.45 -3.57 -25.52
N GLY A 620 21.59 -2.26 -25.51
CA GLY A 620 22.82 -1.59 -25.84
C GLY A 620 22.77 -0.12 -25.47
N SER A 621 23.96 0.47 -25.46
CA SER A 621 24.17 1.85 -25.04
C SER A 621 25.20 2.50 -25.97
N LYS A 622 25.08 3.80 -26.21
CA LYS A 622 26.01 4.58 -27.02
C LYS A 622 26.19 5.98 -26.43
N ASN A 623 27.42 6.30 -26.11
CA ASN A 623 27.86 7.63 -25.75
C ASN A 623 27.96 8.53 -26.98
N HIS A 624 27.87 9.84 -26.76
CA HIS A 624 28.11 10.87 -27.75
C HIS A 624 28.78 12.08 -27.10
N GLY A 625 29.46 12.91 -27.90
CA GLY A 625 30.28 14.02 -27.41
C GLY A 625 31.75 13.66 -27.25
N THR A 626 32.52 14.55 -26.63
CA THR A 626 33.98 14.40 -26.41
C THR A 626 34.34 14.61 -24.95
N ASN A 627 35.54 14.16 -24.54
CA ASN A 627 36.08 14.30 -23.18
C ASN A 627 35.09 13.84 -22.10
N ILE A 628 34.64 12.58 -22.22
CA ILE A 628 33.67 11.96 -21.33
C ILE A 628 34.38 11.51 -20.04
N PRO A 629 33.89 11.86 -18.84
CA PRO A 629 34.41 11.32 -17.60
C PRO A 629 34.41 9.79 -17.64
N PHE A 630 35.47 9.12 -17.16
CA PHE A 630 35.58 7.67 -17.32
C PHE A 630 34.34 6.93 -16.81
N TYR A 631 33.83 7.33 -15.64
CA TYR A 631 32.63 6.78 -14.99
C TYR A 631 31.29 7.07 -15.71
N LYS A 632 31.32 7.76 -16.86
CA LYS A 632 30.16 8.07 -17.74
C LYS A 632 30.19 7.32 -19.07
N TYR A 633 31.24 6.55 -19.36
CA TYR A 633 31.21 5.58 -20.46
C TYR A 633 30.20 4.46 -20.19
N THR A 634 29.86 3.72 -21.23
CA THR A 634 29.12 2.47 -21.05
C THR A 634 30.04 1.36 -20.55
N TYR A 635 29.49 0.52 -19.69
CA TYR A 635 30.22 -0.54 -19.00
C TYR A 635 29.52 -1.90 -19.13
N LEU A 636 30.31 -2.97 -19.21
CA LEU A 636 29.84 -4.34 -19.04
C LEU A 636 30.60 -5.04 -17.90
N GLY A 637 29.90 -5.87 -17.13
CA GLY A 637 30.47 -6.69 -16.05
C GLY A 637 29.63 -6.70 -14.77
N GLN A 638 29.53 -7.85 -14.08
CA GLN A 638 28.62 -8.11 -12.95
C GLN A 638 27.20 -7.54 -13.20
N PHE A 639 26.86 -6.48 -12.45
CA PHE A 639 25.55 -5.82 -12.45
C PHE A 639 25.25 -5.04 -13.74
N ASN A 640 26.24 -4.85 -14.62
CA ASN A 640 26.07 -4.19 -15.91
C ASN A 640 25.93 -5.23 -17.03
N ASN A 641 24.89 -6.06 -16.93
CA ASN A 641 24.42 -6.96 -17.99
C ASN A 641 25.45 -8.00 -18.50
N LEU A 642 26.48 -8.34 -17.72
CA LEU A 642 27.45 -9.38 -18.06
C LEU A 642 27.97 -10.06 -16.78
N ARG A 643 27.20 -11.02 -16.26
CA ARG A 643 27.58 -11.81 -15.07
C ARG A 643 28.81 -12.67 -15.33
N GLY A 644 29.50 -13.10 -14.28
CA GLY A 644 30.73 -13.90 -14.40
C GLY A 644 32.01 -13.10 -14.67
N TYR A 645 31.94 -11.81 -14.97
CA TYR A 645 33.07 -10.87 -14.97
C TYR A 645 32.96 -9.90 -13.81
N ARG A 646 34.07 -9.25 -13.42
CA ARG A 646 34.08 -8.18 -12.39
C ARG A 646 33.20 -7.00 -12.79
N ARG A 647 32.68 -6.26 -11.81
CA ARG A 647 31.93 -5.03 -12.05
C ARG A 647 32.73 -4.06 -12.92
N ASN A 648 32.07 -3.43 -13.90
CA ASN A 648 32.67 -2.46 -14.81
C ASN A 648 33.91 -2.98 -15.57
N ARG A 649 33.99 -4.30 -15.83
CA ARG A 649 35.18 -4.92 -16.43
C ARG A 649 35.55 -4.35 -17.79
N PHE A 650 34.57 -4.12 -18.67
CA PHE A 650 34.79 -3.59 -20.01
C PHE A 650 34.16 -2.22 -20.15
N THR A 651 34.92 -1.26 -20.67
CA THR A 651 34.51 0.15 -20.83
C THR A 651 34.57 0.53 -22.30
N GLY A 652 33.55 1.24 -22.80
CA GLY A 652 33.53 1.72 -24.17
C GLY A 652 32.59 2.91 -24.39
N ASP A 653 32.62 3.49 -25.58
CA ASP A 653 31.66 4.51 -26.03
C ASP A 653 30.40 3.90 -26.65
N ALA A 654 30.39 2.60 -26.93
CA ALA A 654 29.18 1.84 -27.23
C ALA A 654 29.26 0.42 -26.65
N SER A 655 28.10 -0.18 -26.42
CA SER A 655 27.99 -1.54 -25.89
C SER A 655 26.72 -2.22 -26.37
N ALA A 656 26.75 -3.55 -26.42
CA ALA A 656 25.61 -4.39 -26.72
C ALA A 656 25.70 -5.67 -25.89
N TYR A 657 24.56 -6.20 -25.51
CA TYR A 657 24.48 -7.40 -24.68
C TYR A 657 23.22 -8.22 -24.95
N LEU A 658 23.33 -9.51 -24.67
CA LEU A 658 22.23 -10.48 -24.65
C LEU A 658 22.34 -11.32 -23.37
N ASN A 659 21.35 -11.20 -22.49
CA ASN A 659 21.22 -12.03 -21.30
C ASN A 659 20.14 -13.07 -21.51
N SER A 660 20.49 -14.33 -21.32
CA SER A 660 19.56 -15.46 -21.37
C SER A 660 19.53 -16.13 -20.00
N GLU A 661 18.35 -16.26 -19.42
CA GLU A 661 18.18 -16.88 -18.11
C GLU A 661 16.97 -17.84 -18.13
N LEU A 662 17.16 -19.02 -17.55
CA LEU A 662 16.14 -20.02 -17.31
C LEU A 662 15.89 -20.14 -15.82
N ARG A 663 14.62 -20.05 -15.42
CA ARG A 663 14.18 -20.24 -14.04
C ARG A 663 13.32 -21.49 -13.97
N PHE A 664 13.80 -22.48 -13.25
CA PHE A 664 13.13 -23.76 -13.01
C PHE A 664 12.37 -23.67 -11.70
N HIS A 665 11.04 -23.66 -11.77
CA HIS A 665 10.17 -23.54 -10.59
C HIS A 665 9.81 -24.95 -10.08
N PHE A 666 10.29 -25.33 -8.89
CA PHE A 666 9.97 -26.64 -8.30
C PHE A 666 8.63 -26.68 -7.57
N GLY A 667 7.92 -25.54 -7.52
CA GLY A 667 6.60 -25.40 -6.94
C GLY A 667 6.63 -25.02 -5.47
N ASP A 668 5.43 -24.92 -4.90
CA ASP A 668 5.23 -24.45 -3.54
C ASP A 668 5.47 -25.60 -2.53
N ILE A 669 6.44 -25.40 -1.64
CA ILE A 669 6.64 -26.27 -0.48
C ILE A 669 5.69 -25.80 0.61
N LYS A 670 4.53 -26.47 0.71
CA LYS A 670 3.56 -26.27 1.78
C LYS A 670 4.11 -26.84 3.08
N ASN A 671 4.30 -25.98 4.07
CA ASN A 671 4.72 -26.36 5.42
C ASN A 671 3.94 -25.53 6.44
N ALA A 672 3.97 -25.97 7.71
CA ALA A 672 3.21 -25.34 8.79
C ALA A 672 3.77 -23.98 9.27
N ILE A 673 4.89 -23.51 8.71
CA ILE A 673 5.61 -22.32 9.16
C ILE A 673 5.35 -21.15 8.20
N LEU A 674 5.82 -21.28 6.96
CA LEU A 674 5.66 -20.29 5.90
C LEU A 674 5.85 -21.03 4.58
N PRO A 675 4.82 -21.20 3.75
CA PRO A 675 5.01 -21.84 2.47
C PRO A 675 5.90 -20.95 1.59
N PHE A 676 6.75 -21.58 0.80
CA PHE A 676 7.71 -20.91 -0.07
C PHE A 676 7.85 -21.66 -1.39
N GLU A 677 8.17 -20.92 -2.43
CA GLU A 677 8.59 -21.43 -3.73
C GLU A 677 10.11 -21.57 -3.74
N LEU A 678 10.57 -22.73 -4.21
CA LEU A 678 11.97 -23.04 -4.44
C LEU A 678 12.19 -23.18 -5.94
N GLY A 679 13.32 -22.67 -6.44
CA GLY A 679 13.70 -22.97 -7.81
C GLY A 679 15.18 -22.77 -8.10
N LEU A 680 15.58 -23.21 -9.29
CA LEU A 680 16.94 -23.02 -9.82
C LEU A 680 16.96 -21.95 -10.90
N ILE A 681 18.10 -21.30 -11.02
CA ILE A 681 18.41 -20.34 -12.08
C ILE A 681 19.62 -20.89 -12.82
N ALA A 682 19.57 -20.84 -14.15
CA ALA A 682 20.73 -21.02 -15.01
C ALA A 682 20.75 -19.87 -16.01
N PHE A 683 21.93 -19.32 -16.28
CA PHE A 683 22.04 -18.19 -17.19
C PHE A 683 23.30 -18.22 -18.05
N GLN A 684 23.21 -17.52 -19.17
CA GLN A 684 24.30 -17.23 -20.07
C GLN A 684 24.16 -15.79 -20.59
N ASP A 685 25.20 -15.01 -20.42
CA ASP A 685 25.28 -13.62 -20.81
C ASP A 685 26.34 -13.43 -21.90
N TRP A 686 26.05 -12.55 -22.86
CA TRP A 686 26.94 -12.16 -23.93
C TRP A 686 27.06 -10.65 -23.94
N GLY A 687 28.26 -10.13 -24.10
CA GLY A 687 28.51 -8.70 -24.07
C GLY A 687 29.68 -8.28 -24.93
N LYS A 688 29.59 -7.10 -25.55
CA LYS A 688 30.69 -6.48 -26.27
C LYS A 688 30.65 -4.97 -26.09
N VAL A 689 31.83 -4.35 -25.98
CA VAL A 689 31.99 -2.89 -26.01
C VAL A 689 32.77 -2.47 -27.27
N TRP A 690 32.62 -1.21 -27.64
CA TRP A 690 33.36 -0.54 -28.71
C TRP A 690 33.96 0.75 -28.17
N PHE A 691 35.04 1.21 -28.79
CA PHE A 691 35.59 2.53 -28.52
C PHE A 691 36.09 3.18 -29.82
N ASP A 692 35.59 4.36 -30.16
CA ASP A 692 35.93 5.09 -31.40
C ASP A 692 35.76 4.23 -32.66
N GLY A 693 34.73 3.38 -32.68
CA GLY A 693 34.46 2.44 -33.77
C GLY A 693 35.40 1.23 -33.83
N ASN A 694 36.43 1.16 -32.98
CA ASN A 694 37.29 -0.01 -32.86
C ASN A 694 36.66 -1.08 -31.95
N ASP A 695 36.83 -2.33 -32.35
CA ASP A 695 36.17 -3.47 -31.70
C ASP A 695 37.07 -4.71 -31.63
N GLN A 696 38.39 -4.50 -31.64
CA GLN A 696 39.37 -5.58 -31.50
C GLN A 696 38.89 -6.51 -30.38
N GLY A 697 38.76 -7.81 -30.70
CA GLY A 697 38.21 -8.82 -29.79
C GLY A 697 36.84 -9.39 -30.17
N GLY A 698 36.50 -10.49 -29.49
CA GLY A 698 35.24 -11.20 -29.63
C GLY A 698 34.13 -10.68 -28.69
N TRP A 699 33.03 -11.44 -28.65
CA TRP A 699 32.00 -11.30 -27.62
C TRP A 699 32.45 -11.99 -26.34
N HIS A 700 32.36 -11.28 -25.22
CA HIS A 700 32.61 -11.80 -23.88
C HIS A 700 31.41 -12.62 -23.40
N LYS A 701 31.68 -13.74 -22.72
CA LYS A 701 30.65 -14.70 -22.33
C LYS A 701 30.72 -15.02 -20.85
N GLY A 702 29.61 -14.80 -20.18
CA GLY A 702 29.41 -15.12 -18.77
C GLY A 702 28.42 -16.25 -18.60
N TYR A 703 28.68 -17.14 -17.65
CA TYR A 703 27.81 -18.28 -17.37
C TYR A 703 27.61 -18.42 -15.88
N GLY A 704 26.49 -19.02 -15.47
CA GLY A 704 26.31 -19.34 -14.09
C GLY A 704 24.97 -19.96 -13.78
N GLY A 705 24.78 -20.21 -12.50
CA GLY A 705 23.57 -20.80 -11.99
C GLY A 705 23.46 -20.65 -10.49
N GLY A 706 22.28 -20.94 -9.98
CA GLY A 706 21.95 -20.65 -8.61
C GLY A 706 20.60 -21.22 -8.21
N PHE A 707 20.17 -20.84 -7.02
CA PHE A 707 18.84 -21.15 -6.53
C PHE A 707 18.22 -19.92 -5.88
N TYR A 708 16.90 -19.92 -5.78
CA TYR A 708 16.15 -18.93 -5.03
C TYR A 708 15.11 -19.58 -4.14
N ILE A 709 14.78 -18.90 -3.05
CA ILE A 709 13.69 -19.24 -2.13
C ILE A 709 12.85 -17.99 -1.97
N ALA A 710 11.58 -18.05 -2.36
CA ALA A 710 10.64 -16.95 -2.26
C ALA A 710 9.45 -17.39 -1.39
N PRO A 711 9.12 -16.73 -0.27
CA PRO A 711 7.85 -16.94 0.43
C PRO A 711 6.67 -16.73 -0.52
N ILE A 712 5.49 -17.28 -0.21
CA ILE A 712 4.29 -17.13 -1.06
C ILE A 712 3.97 -15.68 -1.44
N ALA A 713 4.25 -14.71 -0.56
CA ALA A 713 4.04 -13.29 -0.87
C ALA A 713 4.99 -12.77 -1.98
N ARG A 714 6.04 -13.51 -2.36
CA ARG A 714 7.03 -13.29 -3.43
C ARG A 714 7.75 -11.95 -3.47
N ASP A 715 7.39 -11.03 -2.58
CA ASP A 715 8.02 -9.73 -2.52
C ASP A 715 9.44 -9.84 -1.96
N TYR A 716 9.71 -10.77 -1.03
CA TYR A 716 11.04 -10.97 -0.44
C TYR A 716 11.70 -12.25 -0.95
N THR A 717 12.81 -12.17 -1.70
CA THR A 717 13.46 -13.38 -2.24
C THR A 717 14.86 -13.55 -1.67
N PHE A 718 15.19 -14.77 -1.27
CA PHE A 718 16.57 -15.21 -1.10
C PHE A 718 17.07 -15.72 -2.45
N SER A 719 18.23 -15.26 -2.89
CA SER A 719 18.91 -15.81 -4.07
C SER A 719 20.40 -16.00 -3.81
N PHE A 720 20.92 -17.08 -4.37
CA PHE A 720 22.34 -17.40 -4.37
C PHE A 720 22.72 -17.84 -5.77
N SER A 721 23.79 -17.29 -6.32
CA SER A 721 24.34 -17.70 -7.61
C SER A 721 25.86 -17.77 -7.61
N ILE A 722 26.34 -18.69 -8.42
CA ILE A 722 27.74 -18.88 -8.77
C ILE A 722 27.90 -18.49 -10.24
N GLU A 723 28.92 -17.69 -10.53
CA GLU A 723 29.15 -17.11 -11.86
C GLU A 723 30.60 -17.37 -12.29
N THR A 724 30.81 -17.60 -13.58
CA THR A 724 32.12 -17.89 -14.18
C THR A 724 32.23 -17.28 -15.58
N SER A 725 33.45 -17.04 -16.03
CA SER A 725 33.81 -16.55 -17.36
C SER A 725 35.22 -17.01 -17.75
N GLU A 726 35.72 -16.57 -18.90
CA GLU A 726 37.10 -16.81 -19.31
C GLU A 726 38.15 -16.18 -18.36
N GLU A 727 37.80 -15.11 -17.62
CA GLU A 727 38.72 -14.42 -16.70
C GLU A 727 38.53 -14.78 -15.23
N GLU A 728 37.37 -15.33 -14.85
CA GLU A 728 37.00 -15.55 -13.46
C GLU A 728 36.44 -16.97 -13.28
N ASN A 729 37.18 -17.78 -12.53
CA ASN A 729 36.79 -19.17 -12.27
C ASN A 729 35.56 -19.28 -11.36
N LEU A 730 35.39 -18.35 -10.41
CA LEU A 730 34.33 -18.42 -9.43
C LEU A 730 34.02 -17.05 -8.82
N LEU A 731 32.82 -16.53 -9.09
CA LEU A 731 32.25 -15.38 -8.40
C LEU A 731 30.98 -15.79 -7.68
N PHE A 732 30.82 -15.27 -6.47
CA PHE A 732 29.62 -15.49 -5.66
C PHE A 732 28.76 -14.25 -5.63
N ARG A 733 27.45 -14.48 -5.69
CA ARG A 733 26.43 -13.48 -5.42
C ARG A 733 25.38 -14.07 -4.49
N PHE A 734 25.06 -13.30 -3.46
CA PHE A 734 24.05 -13.62 -2.48
C PHE A 734 23.19 -12.38 -2.23
N GLY A 735 21.86 -12.55 -2.22
CA GLY A 735 20.93 -11.49 -1.89
C GLY A 735 19.77 -12.01 -1.07
N LEU A 736 19.44 -11.31 -0.01
CA LEU A 736 18.20 -11.50 0.74
C LEU A 736 17.39 -10.20 0.67
N GLY A 737 16.40 -10.15 -0.22
CA GLY A 737 15.48 -9.02 -0.35
C GLY A 737 14.69 -8.92 -1.66
N PHE A 738 14.10 -7.75 -1.90
CA PHE A 738 13.22 -7.43 -3.04
C PHE A 738 14.04 -7.16 -4.32
N ASP A 739 14.72 -8.15 -4.92
CA ASP A 739 15.53 -7.85 -6.10
C ASP A 739 15.94 -9.03 -7.02
N MET A 740 14.98 -9.90 -7.41
CA MET A 740 15.27 -10.94 -8.42
C MET A 740 15.18 -10.45 -9.89
N ASP A 741 14.47 -9.35 -10.16
CA ASP A 741 14.10 -8.94 -11.52
C ASP A 741 14.66 -7.58 -12.00
N ARG A 742 15.46 -6.88 -11.20
CA ARG A 742 16.13 -5.65 -11.65
C ARG A 742 17.27 -5.91 -12.63
#